data_AF-A0A942LYD4-F1
#
_entry.id   AF-A0A942LYD4-F1
#
_cell.length_a   1.000
_cell.length_b   1.000
_cell.length_c   1.000
_cell.angle_alpha   90.00
_cell.angle_beta   90.00
_cell.angle_gamma   90.00
#
_symmetry.space_group_name_H-M   'P 1'
#
loop_
_entity.id
_entity.type
_entity.pdbx_description
1 polymer ?
#
loop_
_entity_poly.entity_id
_entity_poly.type
_entity_poly.pdbx_seq_one_letter_code
_entity_poly.pdbx_strand_id
1 'polypeptide(L)'
;MKKILFILVIIIFACNILQSQISRPGDPTSFSLEKGSSSIPFISMPELDLENLYEEDLVFDNLADTPWRFGENIDVNISLENSGKLTILENGDKIWQLGIYSKGALSINLTFNRYVLPKGAELFIYNEDRTSIIGAFTDQNNQDDEYFATTLVTGERIIVDYFEPANVEFQGVLEIETVTHGYRSPFDFIKGFGHSGSCNLNVACPQANDWQDQINSTVLLLVGGNAFCTGSILNNIRQDYTPYVLSANHCYKTPSTVVVWFNWQSQTCSNPSSSPSYQSMSGATQKAKYSSTDFWLFELNQQIPQDYNPYFAGWNRTLESRLDEFIVGVHHPRGDIKKFSYSTTGVNTAAYLGNIGSGTSHWRIVWSGGTTTEPGSSGSPLFDSEGRIIGQLHGGYAACGNTQPDWYGVFGKSWTGGGTESSRLNNWLDPDNTNLEAISGTSYTSDIVKNPLRFKATAVSNDEIMLTWGLNLNNNSVLIAVSQDGIFGQPNSPFVLGEEISGGGRVIYMGNDNNKFHKNLQSNIGYYYKVWSFDNKLNYSEGIIASATTFCEIISDFPILEDFEENSIPSCWKQEVITGNTYWQVGKGNGNNAPEEPYSGFFNIYFKSENQLNTAKLIIPNLNFGGFDYAVLSFYYTNASTCTQDRLKIYYRTDEFSDWILLETYFSNVTKWTFSEVLIPIVSKSTQIAFEATSLGGHGICIDYVSIKAHYNALYPPPSNLTVIDTDSHSIHLTWEEPARVVPELVGYKLYRNGVYTGQLIPENEYTDSGLQIGSYEYFVTALYNNPFGESLPSDTVFAEIISSNPVVLILEAEGNGLLNLGIGEHIYNSGAVVKISAQADNHWTFSKFEENSTVISTEDEVLITLTSSRRIIAFFKPNEYELILTSNPEDTGIQTGSGLYHAWQPVYLNTTVPLGYDFLYWRDEEKIISTKQSFEWGIDKNSRITACFALSQYSIRLFASPAEGGNVFGSGTKDYGSEVIIYAEANEGWSFLHWMDGSTILTEENTYSFTVDSDKIFVAVFESLTNSDYTHYAKPELNIYPNPASNNLHVDMPSINGRVDIKIFNLGGQVVFEKYTNAGQQGLISENIDISILLPGIYIISIETNNEKFRKKLIVSR
;
A
#
# COMPACT_ATOMS: atom_id res chain seq x y z
N MET A 1 -63.49 -18.25 -11.71
CA MET A 1 -62.30 -19.01 -12.17
C MET A 1 -61.57 -18.31 -13.34
N LYS A 2 -61.19 -17.03 -13.21
CA LYS A 2 -60.38 -16.29 -14.20
C LYS A 2 -59.42 -15.25 -13.57
N LYS A 3 -59.12 -15.36 -12.26
CA LYS A 3 -58.26 -14.39 -11.53
C LYS A 3 -57.06 -15.01 -10.78
N ILE A 4 -56.82 -16.31 -10.92
CA ILE A 4 -55.67 -17.00 -10.29
C ILE A 4 -54.56 -17.33 -11.32
N LEU A 5 -54.81 -17.14 -12.63
CA LEU A 5 -53.82 -17.43 -13.68
C LEU A 5 -52.95 -16.22 -14.09
N PHE A 6 -53.21 -15.01 -13.57
CA PHE A 6 -52.50 -13.79 -13.98
C PHE A 6 -51.41 -13.35 -12.97
N ILE A 7 -51.42 -13.92 -11.76
CA ILE A 7 -50.45 -13.59 -10.69
C ILE A 7 -49.23 -14.54 -10.73
N LEU A 8 -49.33 -15.69 -11.42
CA LEU A 8 -48.20 -16.60 -11.60
C LEU A 8 -47.28 -16.25 -12.78
N VAL A 9 -47.70 -15.34 -13.68
CA VAL A 9 -46.94 -14.97 -14.89
C VAL A 9 -46.09 -13.71 -14.68
N ILE A 10 -46.40 -12.88 -13.68
CA ILE A 10 -45.66 -11.64 -13.39
C ILE A 10 -44.52 -11.85 -12.38
N ILE A 11 -44.54 -12.95 -11.60
CA ILE A 11 -43.46 -13.31 -10.66
C ILE A 11 -42.28 -14.01 -11.36
N ILE A 12 -42.41 -14.39 -12.64
CA ILE A 12 -41.32 -15.02 -13.43
C ILE A 12 -40.51 -14.00 -14.24
N PHE A 13 -40.92 -12.73 -14.33
CA PHE A 13 -40.23 -11.70 -15.14
C PHE A 13 -39.47 -10.63 -14.33
N ALA A 14 -39.38 -10.76 -13.00
CA ALA A 14 -38.71 -9.78 -12.13
C ALA A 14 -37.38 -10.28 -11.51
N CYS A 15 -36.78 -11.34 -12.05
CA CYS A 15 -35.48 -11.84 -11.59
C CYS A 15 -34.62 -12.27 -12.78
N ASN A 16 -34.07 -11.29 -13.49
CA ASN A 16 -32.91 -11.43 -14.37
C ASN A 16 -32.30 -10.03 -14.51
N ILE A 17 -31.71 -9.52 -13.43
CA ILE A 17 -30.67 -8.50 -13.59
C ILE A 17 -29.46 -9.29 -14.09
N LEU A 18 -29.25 -9.31 -15.40
CA LEU A 18 -28.06 -9.86 -16.02
C LEU A 18 -26.87 -9.05 -15.49
N GLN A 19 -26.16 -9.59 -14.50
CA GLN A 19 -24.80 -9.17 -14.22
C GLN A 19 -23.93 -9.69 -15.36
N SER A 20 -23.74 -8.85 -16.38
CA SER A 20 -22.90 -9.13 -17.55
C SER A 20 -21.42 -8.85 -17.24
N GLN A 21 -20.89 -9.36 -16.13
CA GLN A 21 -19.44 -9.39 -15.93
C GLN A 21 -18.95 -10.81 -16.21
N ILE A 22 -18.04 -10.94 -17.18
CA ILE A 22 -17.56 -12.23 -17.70
C ILE A 22 -16.63 -12.96 -16.71
N SER A 23 -16.12 -12.22 -15.72
CA SER A 23 -15.49 -12.69 -14.49
C SER A 23 -16.06 -11.87 -13.34
N ARG A 24 -16.56 -12.49 -12.28
CA ARG A 24 -17.19 -11.76 -11.15
C ARG A 24 -16.19 -11.55 -10.00
N PRO A 25 -15.89 -10.31 -9.58
CA PRO A 25 -15.01 -10.07 -8.45
C PRO A 25 -15.59 -10.71 -7.19
N GLY A 26 -14.73 -11.37 -6.42
CA GLY A 26 -15.10 -12.10 -5.22
C GLY A 26 -13.98 -13.05 -4.82
N ASP A 27 -14.13 -13.64 -3.64
CA ASP A 27 -13.24 -14.67 -3.13
C ASP A 27 -13.84 -16.06 -3.40
N PRO A 28 -13.02 -17.09 -3.67
CA PRO A 28 -13.49 -18.47 -3.75
C PRO A 28 -14.20 -18.89 -2.47
N THR A 29 -15.31 -19.64 -2.62
CA THR A 29 -16.06 -20.22 -1.49
C THR A 29 -15.16 -21.00 -0.52
N SER A 30 -14.10 -21.62 -1.03
CA SER A 30 -13.11 -22.37 -0.25
C SER A 30 -12.38 -21.52 0.81
N PHE A 31 -12.26 -20.20 0.63
CA PHE A 31 -11.60 -19.31 1.60
C PHE A 31 -12.36 -19.22 2.93
N SER A 32 -13.67 -19.46 2.92
CA SER A 32 -14.51 -19.46 4.12
C SER A 32 -14.38 -20.74 4.96
N LEU A 33 -13.71 -21.78 4.45
CA LEU A 33 -13.59 -23.10 5.08
C LEU A 33 -12.37 -23.23 6.01
N GLU A 34 -11.83 -22.12 6.52
CA GLU A 34 -10.66 -22.10 7.41
C GLU A 34 -10.92 -22.76 8.78
N LYS A 35 -10.87 -24.10 8.79
CA LYS A 35 -10.49 -24.96 9.93
C LYS A 35 -10.31 -26.41 9.46
N GLY A 36 -9.41 -26.61 8.52
CA GLY A 36 -9.07 -27.95 8.05
C GLY A 36 -7.92 -27.90 7.06
N SER A 37 -6.70 -27.66 7.55
CA SER A 37 -5.46 -27.83 6.78
C SER A 37 -5.43 -29.22 6.17
N SER A 38 -5.87 -29.31 4.92
CA SER A 38 -5.71 -30.47 4.09
C SER A 38 -4.92 -29.99 2.88
N SER A 39 -3.72 -30.53 2.70
CA SER A 39 -2.77 -30.08 1.68
C SER A 39 -3.41 -30.17 0.29
N ILE A 40 -3.49 -29.03 -0.42
CA ILE A 40 -3.85 -29.01 -1.84
C ILE A 40 -2.75 -29.73 -2.62
N PRO A 41 -3.06 -30.75 -3.43
CA PRO A 41 -2.04 -31.44 -4.22
C PRO A 41 -1.53 -30.53 -5.34
N PHE A 42 -0.21 -30.52 -5.57
CA PHE A 42 0.43 -29.78 -6.65
C PHE A 42 0.93 -30.71 -7.75
N ILE A 43 0.70 -30.33 -9.01
CA ILE A 43 1.36 -30.91 -10.18
C ILE A 43 2.49 -29.96 -10.60
N SER A 44 3.70 -30.50 -10.74
CA SER A 44 4.86 -29.75 -11.22
C SER A 44 4.98 -29.89 -12.74
N MET A 45 5.13 -28.78 -13.44
CA MET A 45 5.39 -28.73 -14.87
C MET A 45 6.86 -29.09 -15.17
N PRO A 46 7.16 -29.62 -16.37
CA PRO A 46 8.53 -29.81 -16.83
C PRO A 46 9.33 -28.51 -16.79
N GLU A 47 10.63 -28.61 -16.50
CA GLU A 47 11.54 -27.46 -16.66
C GLU A 47 11.73 -27.14 -18.15
N LEU A 48 11.76 -25.86 -18.48
CA LEU A 48 11.96 -25.36 -19.84
C LEU A 48 13.39 -24.86 -20.03
N ASP A 49 13.90 -24.99 -21.26
CA ASP A 49 15.16 -24.36 -21.68
C ASP A 49 14.90 -22.88 -22.01
N LEU A 50 14.86 -22.06 -20.96
CA LEU A 50 14.62 -20.63 -21.09
C LEU A 50 15.71 -19.93 -21.91
N GLU A 51 16.94 -20.44 -21.93
CA GLU A 51 18.04 -19.86 -22.70
C GLU A 51 17.76 -19.98 -24.20
N ASN A 52 17.39 -21.19 -24.66
CA ASN A 52 17.02 -21.39 -26.05
C ASN A 52 15.79 -20.55 -26.46
N LEU A 53 14.79 -20.41 -25.57
CA LEU A 53 13.62 -19.57 -25.82
C LEU A 53 13.98 -18.08 -25.95
N TYR A 54 14.90 -17.57 -25.13
CA TYR A 54 15.38 -16.19 -25.25
C TYR A 54 16.18 -15.96 -26.55
N GLU A 55 17.02 -16.90 -26.97
CA GLU A 55 17.77 -16.82 -28.23
C GLU A 55 16.84 -16.83 -29.46
N GLU A 56 15.81 -17.69 -29.44
CA GLU A 56 14.75 -17.67 -30.43
C GLU A 56 14.04 -16.30 -30.47
N ASP A 57 13.67 -15.77 -29.30
CA ASP A 57 12.97 -14.48 -29.18
C ASP A 57 13.81 -13.30 -29.68
N LEU A 58 15.15 -13.32 -29.49
CA LEU A 58 16.03 -12.29 -30.06
C LEU A 58 15.96 -12.23 -31.59
N VAL A 59 15.64 -13.35 -32.26
CA VAL A 59 15.42 -13.39 -33.70
C VAL A 59 13.98 -12.99 -34.04
N PHE A 60 12.99 -13.60 -33.38
CA PHE A 60 11.57 -13.38 -33.67
C PHE A 60 11.11 -11.95 -33.38
N ASP A 61 11.64 -11.29 -32.34
CA ASP A 61 11.31 -9.91 -32.00
C ASP A 61 11.77 -8.90 -33.09
N ASN A 62 12.66 -9.30 -34.00
CA ASN A 62 13.07 -8.48 -35.14
C ASN A 62 12.27 -8.77 -36.42
N LEU A 63 11.38 -9.77 -36.39
CA LEU A 63 10.51 -10.11 -37.52
C LEU A 63 9.20 -9.33 -37.43
N ALA A 64 8.90 -8.59 -38.49
CA ALA A 64 7.72 -7.74 -38.57
C ALA A 64 6.39 -8.52 -38.72
N ASP A 65 6.42 -9.85 -38.86
CA ASP A 65 5.25 -10.70 -39.21
C ASP A 65 5.01 -11.81 -38.17
N THR A 66 5.40 -11.58 -36.92
CA THR A 66 5.26 -12.55 -35.82
C THR A 66 4.68 -11.90 -34.56
N PRO A 67 3.70 -12.54 -33.90
CA PRO A 67 3.19 -12.11 -32.60
C PRO A 67 4.30 -12.12 -31.54
N TRP A 68 4.18 -11.22 -30.55
CA TRP A 68 5.19 -11.12 -29.49
C TRP A 68 5.00 -12.23 -28.46
N ARG A 69 5.91 -13.21 -28.43
CA ARG A 69 5.87 -14.35 -27.51
C ARG A 69 6.26 -13.90 -26.10
N PHE A 70 5.49 -14.29 -25.09
CA PHE A 70 5.80 -14.04 -23.68
C PHE A 70 5.91 -15.32 -22.85
N GLY A 71 5.40 -16.43 -23.37
CA GLY A 71 5.38 -17.71 -22.68
C GLY A 71 5.55 -18.90 -23.61
N GLU A 72 5.70 -20.07 -23.00
CA GLU A 72 5.78 -21.35 -23.68
C GLU A 72 4.63 -22.25 -23.21
N ASN A 73 3.95 -22.88 -24.18
CA ASN A 73 2.81 -23.75 -23.91
C ASN A 73 3.29 -25.14 -23.53
N ILE A 74 2.84 -25.65 -22.39
CA ILE A 74 3.10 -27.01 -21.94
C ILE A 74 1.80 -27.80 -22.07
N ASP A 75 1.80 -28.77 -22.98
CA ASP A 75 0.65 -29.65 -23.18
C ASP A 75 0.46 -30.58 -21.99
N VAL A 76 -0.78 -30.63 -21.48
CA VAL A 76 -1.18 -31.43 -20.32
C VAL A 76 -2.52 -32.11 -20.57
N ASN A 77 -2.90 -33.02 -19.67
CA ASN A 77 -4.24 -33.62 -19.65
C ASN A 77 -4.69 -33.66 -18.20
N ILE A 78 -5.17 -32.53 -17.68
CA ILE A 78 -5.59 -32.38 -16.29
C ILE A 78 -7.10 -32.22 -16.26
N SER A 79 -7.78 -33.06 -15.48
CA SER A 79 -9.24 -33.01 -15.34
C SER A 79 -9.69 -33.18 -13.89
N LEU A 80 -10.98 -32.96 -13.65
CA LEU A 80 -11.61 -33.22 -12.34
C LEU A 80 -11.48 -34.68 -11.88
N GLU A 81 -11.29 -35.62 -12.82
CA GLU A 81 -11.27 -37.05 -12.54
C GLU A 81 -9.86 -37.60 -12.26
N ASN A 82 -8.82 -36.97 -12.83
CA ASN A 82 -7.46 -37.52 -12.81
C ASN A 82 -6.50 -36.75 -11.87
N SER A 83 -6.90 -35.57 -11.41
CA SER A 83 -6.05 -34.64 -10.68
C SER A 83 -6.82 -33.91 -9.58
N GLY A 84 -6.10 -33.19 -8.74
CA GLY A 84 -6.68 -32.33 -7.72
C GLY A 84 -7.29 -33.11 -6.56
N LYS A 85 -8.02 -32.38 -5.72
CA LYS A 85 -8.69 -32.91 -4.54
C LYS A 85 -10.12 -32.43 -4.51
N LEU A 86 -11.06 -33.38 -4.56
CA LEU A 86 -12.48 -33.14 -4.35
C LEU A 86 -12.84 -33.23 -2.86
N THR A 87 -13.52 -32.21 -2.35
CA THR A 87 -14.10 -32.13 -1.01
C THR A 87 -15.61 -31.98 -1.14
N ILE A 88 -16.38 -32.85 -0.48
CA ILE A 88 -17.84 -32.76 -0.42
C ILE A 88 -18.21 -32.17 0.94
N LEU A 89 -18.95 -31.07 0.94
CA LEU A 89 -19.39 -30.35 2.13
C LEU A 89 -20.63 -31.03 2.76
N GLU A 90 -20.95 -30.67 4.00
CA GLU A 90 -22.09 -31.26 4.74
C GLU A 90 -23.44 -31.03 4.05
N ASN A 91 -23.58 -29.90 3.34
CA ASN A 91 -24.77 -29.57 2.56
C ASN A 91 -24.81 -30.28 1.18
N GLY A 92 -23.77 -31.05 0.83
CA GLY A 92 -23.64 -31.77 -0.43
C GLY A 92 -22.92 -31.01 -1.54
N ASP A 93 -22.55 -29.74 -1.32
CA ASP A 93 -21.78 -28.96 -2.30
C ASP A 93 -20.38 -29.55 -2.45
N LYS A 94 -19.75 -29.29 -3.59
CA LYS A 94 -18.42 -29.82 -3.91
C LYS A 94 -17.44 -28.69 -4.15
N ILE A 95 -16.22 -28.90 -3.66
CA ILE A 95 -15.06 -28.05 -3.94
C ILE A 95 -13.95 -28.94 -4.46
N TRP A 96 -13.46 -28.66 -5.66
CA TRP A 96 -12.29 -29.30 -6.24
C TRP A 96 -11.13 -28.31 -6.29
N GLN A 97 -9.98 -28.70 -5.76
CA GLN A 97 -8.78 -27.84 -5.72
C GLN A 97 -7.56 -28.56 -6.28
N LEU A 98 -6.79 -27.86 -7.11
CA LEU A 98 -5.52 -28.34 -7.66
C LEU A 98 -4.49 -27.21 -7.68
N GLY A 99 -3.29 -27.48 -7.15
CA GLY A 99 -2.13 -26.63 -7.34
C GLY A 99 -1.39 -26.97 -8.63
N ILE A 100 -0.90 -25.97 -9.36
CA ILE A 100 -0.01 -26.11 -10.50
C ILE A 100 1.26 -25.30 -10.20
N TYR A 101 2.42 -25.94 -10.33
CA TYR A 101 3.73 -25.33 -10.10
C TYR A 101 4.56 -25.39 -11.38
N SER A 102 4.98 -24.23 -11.89
CA SER A 102 5.86 -24.11 -13.05
C SER A 102 7.07 -23.27 -12.66
N LYS A 103 8.15 -23.95 -12.26
CA LYS A 103 9.34 -23.34 -11.63
C LYS A 103 9.93 -22.22 -12.50
N GLY A 104 10.05 -21.03 -11.92
CA GLY A 104 10.61 -19.85 -12.59
C GLY A 104 9.63 -19.08 -13.48
N ALA A 105 8.36 -19.49 -13.57
CA ALA A 105 7.36 -18.73 -14.33
C ALA A 105 7.04 -17.39 -13.64
N LEU A 106 7.03 -16.31 -14.41
CA LEU A 106 6.56 -14.99 -13.99
C LEU A 106 5.04 -14.91 -13.95
N SER A 107 4.37 -15.70 -14.79
CA SER A 107 2.91 -15.85 -14.80
C SER A 107 2.50 -17.21 -15.34
N ILE A 108 1.30 -17.66 -14.97
CA ILE A 108 0.67 -18.87 -15.50
C ILE A 108 -0.74 -18.53 -16.00
N ASN A 109 -1.11 -19.04 -17.17
CA ASN A 109 -2.48 -19.07 -17.67
C ASN A 109 -2.81 -20.43 -18.27
N LEU A 110 -4.10 -20.75 -18.33
CA LEU A 110 -4.61 -22.07 -18.68
C LEU A 110 -5.45 -22.00 -19.94
N THR A 111 -5.33 -23.04 -20.78
CA THR A 111 -6.27 -23.32 -21.86
C THR A 111 -6.99 -24.62 -21.55
N PHE A 112 -8.32 -24.54 -21.56
CA PHE A 112 -9.24 -25.66 -21.43
C PHE A 112 -9.72 -26.05 -22.82
N ASN A 113 -9.61 -27.32 -23.16
CA ASN A 113 -10.27 -27.90 -24.32
C ASN A 113 -11.70 -28.34 -24.01
N ARG A 114 -12.03 -28.50 -22.72
CA ARG A 114 -13.41 -28.67 -22.24
C ARG A 114 -13.66 -27.86 -20.99
N TYR A 115 -14.56 -26.91 -21.11
CA TYR A 115 -15.09 -26.07 -20.04
C TYR A 115 -16.62 -26.05 -20.18
N VAL A 116 -17.29 -26.77 -19.29
CA VAL A 116 -18.75 -26.83 -19.25
C VAL A 116 -19.19 -26.80 -17.80
N LEU A 117 -19.60 -25.62 -17.32
CA LEU A 117 -20.08 -25.45 -15.95
C LEU A 117 -21.61 -25.37 -15.88
N PRO A 118 -22.26 -26.04 -14.90
CA PRO A 118 -23.68 -25.87 -14.66
C PRO A 118 -23.96 -24.53 -13.96
N LYS A 119 -25.22 -24.09 -14.02
CA LYS A 119 -25.65 -22.85 -13.33
C LYS A 119 -25.36 -22.91 -11.83
N GLY A 120 -24.75 -21.84 -11.32
CA GLY A 120 -24.38 -21.70 -9.91
C GLY A 120 -23.02 -22.30 -9.54
N ALA A 121 -22.34 -22.98 -10.47
CA ALA A 121 -20.95 -23.37 -10.29
C ALA A 121 -20.00 -22.22 -10.63
N GLU A 122 -18.84 -22.21 -9.98
CA GLU A 122 -17.87 -21.13 -10.02
C GLU A 122 -16.44 -21.69 -10.11
N LEU A 123 -15.63 -21.13 -11.00
CA LEU A 123 -14.20 -21.43 -11.12
C LEU A 123 -13.38 -20.17 -10.79
N PHE A 124 -12.43 -20.33 -9.89
CA PHE A 124 -11.42 -19.34 -9.57
C PHE A 124 -10.02 -19.89 -9.83
N ILE A 125 -9.09 -18.98 -10.18
CA ILE A 125 -7.67 -19.28 -10.28
C ILE A 125 -6.91 -18.19 -9.56
N TYR A 126 -6.02 -18.57 -8.64
CA TYR A 126 -5.26 -17.61 -7.86
C TYR A 126 -3.85 -18.09 -7.54
N ASN A 127 -2.93 -17.18 -7.26
CA ASN A 127 -1.59 -17.54 -6.79
C ASN A 127 -1.57 -17.86 -5.28
N GLU A 128 -0.53 -18.55 -4.83
CA GLU A 128 -0.45 -19.09 -3.46
C GLU A 128 -0.62 -18.03 -2.34
N ASP A 129 -0.17 -16.79 -2.58
CA ASP A 129 -0.31 -15.66 -1.66
C ASP A 129 -1.60 -14.85 -1.82
N ARG A 130 -2.47 -15.24 -2.78
CA ARG A 130 -3.78 -14.65 -3.08
C ARG A 130 -3.71 -13.18 -3.52
N THR A 131 -2.57 -12.73 -4.02
CA THR A 131 -2.40 -11.35 -4.53
C THR A 131 -2.91 -11.18 -5.96
N SER A 132 -3.06 -12.27 -6.72
CA SER A 132 -3.63 -12.31 -8.06
C SER A 132 -4.74 -13.36 -8.11
N ILE A 133 -5.99 -12.92 -8.23
CA ILE A 133 -7.18 -13.77 -8.29
C ILE A 133 -7.97 -13.42 -9.55
N ILE A 134 -8.32 -14.44 -10.33
CA ILE A 134 -9.21 -14.34 -11.48
C ILE A 134 -10.39 -15.31 -11.31
N GLY A 135 -11.53 -14.95 -11.89
CA GLY A 135 -12.83 -15.58 -11.61
C GLY A 135 -13.75 -14.61 -10.84
N ALA A 136 -14.94 -15.04 -10.42
CA ALA A 136 -15.56 -16.32 -10.74
C ALA A 136 -15.87 -16.42 -12.24
N PHE A 137 -15.39 -17.49 -12.89
CA PHE A 137 -15.91 -17.93 -14.18
C PHE A 137 -17.08 -18.88 -13.95
N THR A 138 -18.15 -18.77 -14.73
CA THR A 138 -19.40 -19.52 -14.51
C THR A 138 -19.91 -20.15 -15.81
N ASP A 139 -21.15 -20.65 -15.80
CA ASP A 139 -21.91 -21.07 -16.97
C ASP A 139 -21.99 -20.01 -18.10
N GLN A 140 -21.81 -18.72 -17.76
CA GLN A 140 -21.80 -17.63 -18.75
C GLN A 140 -20.56 -17.66 -19.65
N ASN A 141 -19.51 -18.39 -19.25
CA ASN A 141 -18.29 -18.59 -20.02
C ASN A 141 -18.32 -19.85 -20.88
N ASN A 142 -19.38 -20.67 -20.79
CA ASN A 142 -19.52 -21.86 -21.63
C ASN A 142 -19.59 -21.44 -23.12
N GLN A 143 -18.76 -22.06 -23.95
CA GLN A 143 -18.73 -21.85 -25.40
C GLN A 143 -19.29 -23.08 -26.12
N ASP A 144 -19.84 -22.90 -27.32
CA ASP A 144 -20.42 -23.99 -28.11
C ASP A 144 -19.40 -25.09 -28.47
N ASP A 145 -18.12 -24.74 -28.55
CA ASP A 145 -17.02 -25.65 -28.83
C ASP A 145 -16.30 -26.15 -27.56
N GLU A 146 -16.81 -25.80 -26.38
CA GLU A 146 -16.30 -26.15 -25.05
C GLU A 146 -14.88 -25.61 -24.72
N TYR A 147 -14.23 -24.84 -25.60
CA TYR A 147 -12.93 -24.25 -25.28
C TYR A 147 -13.08 -23.08 -24.30
N PHE A 148 -12.05 -22.84 -23.49
CA PHE A 148 -11.96 -21.65 -22.64
C PHE A 148 -10.49 -21.34 -22.35
N ALA A 149 -10.12 -20.06 -22.31
CA ALA A 149 -8.76 -19.65 -21.95
C ALA A 149 -8.81 -18.60 -20.85
N THR A 150 -7.83 -18.64 -19.96
CA THR A 150 -7.75 -17.70 -18.85
C THR A 150 -6.76 -16.59 -19.17
N THR A 151 -6.93 -15.45 -18.51
CA THR A 151 -5.86 -14.46 -18.44
C THR A 151 -4.73 -14.92 -17.51
N LEU A 152 -3.67 -14.12 -17.44
CA LEU A 152 -2.47 -14.38 -16.64
C LEU A 152 -2.74 -14.26 -15.14
N VAL A 153 -2.19 -15.21 -14.38
CA VAL A 153 -2.08 -15.15 -12.91
C VAL A 153 -0.60 -15.07 -12.55
N THR A 154 -0.22 -14.11 -11.72
CA THR A 154 1.20 -13.81 -11.43
C THR A 154 1.86 -14.87 -10.55
N GLY A 155 3.10 -15.22 -10.88
CA GLY A 155 3.95 -16.13 -10.11
C GLY A 155 4.00 -17.56 -10.65
N GLU A 156 4.88 -18.36 -10.04
CA GLU A 156 5.19 -19.73 -10.46
C GLU A 156 4.25 -20.80 -9.87
N ARG A 157 3.36 -20.43 -8.95
CA ARG A 157 2.40 -21.32 -8.30
C ARG A 157 0.99 -20.76 -8.34
N ILE A 158 0.08 -21.50 -8.93
CA ILE A 158 -1.35 -21.17 -8.96
C ILE A 158 -2.19 -22.31 -8.40
N ILE A 159 -3.39 -21.98 -7.93
CA ILE A 159 -4.41 -22.89 -7.46
C ILE A 159 -5.64 -22.69 -8.33
N VAL A 160 -6.15 -23.79 -8.87
CA VAL A 160 -7.42 -23.88 -9.56
C VAL A 160 -8.46 -24.37 -8.56
N ASP A 161 -9.53 -23.60 -8.37
CA ASP A 161 -10.54 -23.80 -7.33
C ASP A 161 -11.93 -23.78 -7.96
N TYR A 162 -12.55 -24.95 -8.01
CA TYR A 162 -13.85 -25.18 -8.64
C TYR A 162 -14.90 -25.52 -7.58
N PHE A 163 -15.93 -24.69 -7.49
CA PHE A 163 -17.10 -24.91 -6.65
C PHE A 163 -18.30 -25.36 -7.48
N GLU A 164 -18.98 -26.41 -7.04
CA GLU A 164 -20.21 -26.94 -7.66
C GLU A 164 -21.30 -27.14 -6.59
N PRO A 165 -22.49 -26.52 -6.74
CA PRO A 165 -23.62 -26.78 -5.84
C PRO A 165 -24.08 -28.23 -5.87
N ALA A 166 -24.63 -28.73 -4.76
CA ALA A 166 -25.12 -30.10 -4.64
C ALA A 166 -26.18 -30.46 -5.70
N ASN A 167 -27.03 -29.50 -6.07
CA ASN A 167 -28.19 -29.67 -6.92
C ASN A 167 -28.01 -28.96 -8.27
N VAL A 168 -27.15 -29.50 -9.12
CA VAL A 168 -26.91 -29.02 -10.49
C VAL A 168 -27.61 -29.90 -11.54
N GLU A 169 -27.94 -29.32 -12.69
CA GLU A 169 -28.61 -30.02 -13.80
C GLU A 169 -27.73 -31.12 -14.41
N PHE A 170 -26.42 -30.88 -14.45
CA PHE A 170 -25.38 -31.82 -14.86
C PHE A 170 -24.11 -31.52 -14.06
N GLN A 171 -23.18 -32.48 -13.99
CA GLN A 171 -21.90 -32.29 -13.31
C GLN A 171 -20.96 -31.50 -14.23
N GLY A 172 -20.25 -30.51 -13.68
CA GLY A 172 -19.32 -29.71 -14.44
C GLY A 172 -18.17 -30.53 -15.01
N VAL A 173 -17.67 -30.08 -16.16
CA VAL A 173 -16.55 -30.70 -16.87
C VAL A 173 -15.47 -29.65 -17.07
N LEU A 174 -14.28 -29.96 -16.55
CA LEU A 174 -13.06 -29.17 -16.76
C LEU A 174 -11.95 -30.11 -17.23
N GLU A 175 -11.40 -29.83 -18.40
CA GLU A 175 -10.20 -30.46 -18.95
C GLU A 175 -9.25 -29.34 -19.41
N ILE A 176 -8.07 -29.28 -18.79
CA ILE A 176 -6.98 -28.37 -19.13
C ILE A 176 -6.08 -29.11 -20.11
N GLU A 177 -5.88 -28.53 -21.30
CA GLU A 177 -4.97 -29.05 -22.33
C GLU A 177 -3.61 -28.35 -22.32
N THR A 178 -3.54 -27.12 -21.81
CA THR A 178 -2.29 -26.34 -21.83
C THR A 178 -2.12 -25.54 -20.55
N VAL A 179 -0.93 -25.66 -19.96
CA VAL A 179 -0.41 -24.74 -18.94
C VAL A 179 0.65 -23.88 -19.61
N THR A 180 0.45 -22.57 -19.66
CA THR A 180 1.45 -21.66 -20.24
C THR A 180 2.44 -21.23 -19.16
N HIS A 181 3.73 -21.44 -19.40
CA HIS A 181 4.81 -20.88 -18.60
C HIS A 181 5.17 -19.50 -19.15
N GLY A 182 4.71 -18.43 -18.52
CA GLY A 182 5.11 -17.06 -18.88
C GLY A 182 6.50 -16.75 -18.32
N TYR A 183 7.49 -16.54 -19.20
CA TYR A 183 8.86 -16.17 -18.83
C TYR A 183 9.19 -14.71 -19.16
N ARG A 184 8.33 -14.02 -19.90
CA ARG A 184 8.33 -12.56 -20.09
C ARG A 184 7.01 -12.02 -19.58
N SER A 185 7.04 -10.94 -18.80
CA SER A 185 5.85 -10.46 -18.10
C SER A 185 5.39 -9.10 -18.66
N PRO A 186 4.08 -8.93 -18.96
CA PRO A 186 3.52 -7.60 -19.19
C PRO A 186 3.41 -6.78 -17.88
N PHE A 187 3.67 -7.39 -16.72
CA PHE A 187 3.58 -6.79 -15.40
C PHE A 187 4.93 -6.30 -14.83
N ASP A 188 6.04 -6.30 -15.59
CA ASP A 188 7.34 -5.92 -15.04
C ASP A 188 7.58 -4.40 -15.06
N PHE A 189 7.64 -3.80 -13.87
CA PHE A 189 7.70 -2.34 -13.65
C PHE A 189 9.11 -1.79 -13.32
N ILE A 190 10.09 -2.65 -13.01
CA ILE A 190 11.30 -2.30 -12.24
C ILE A 190 12.41 -1.58 -13.04
N LYS A 191 12.29 -1.41 -14.36
CA LYS A 191 13.12 -0.46 -15.14
C LYS A 191 12.24 0.39 -16.06
N GLY A 192 11.36 1.21 -15.48
CA GLY A 192 10.55 2.17 -16.24
C GLY A 192 9.68 1.53 -17.32
N PHE A 193 8.85 0.53 -16.99
CA PHE A 193 8.05 -0.31 -17.90
C PHE A 193 8.89 -1.07 -18.92
N GLY A 194 8.94 -2.39 -18.72
CA GLY A 194 10.15 -3.17 -18.93
C GLY A 194 10.41 -3.76 -20.30
N HIS A 195 9.67 -3.40 -21.38
CA HIS A 195 10.02 -3.88 -22.72
C HIS A 195 9.77 -2.89 -23.86
N SER A 196 8.71 -2.07 -23.85
CA SER A 196 8.49 -1.11 -24.95
C SER A 196 9.49 0.05 -24.88
N GLY A 197 9.97 0.52 -26.03
CA GLY A 197 10.97 1.60 -26.04
C GLY A 197 10.40 2.92 -25.48
N SER A 198 11.26 3.68 -24.78
CA SER A 198 10.89 4.90 -24.03
C SER A 198 10.32 6.05 -24.89
N CYS A 199 10.41 5.95 -26.21
CA CYS A 199 9.85 6.93 -27.13
C CYS A 199 8.33 6.77 -27.36
N ASN A 200 7.75 5.63 -26.97
CA ASN A 200 6.31 5.41 -27.04
C ASN A 200 5.57 6.32 -26.04
N LEU A 201 4.51 6.99 -26.49
CA LEU A 201 3.71 7.87 -25.63
C LEU A 201 2.55 7.10 -25.01
N ASN A 202 2.32 7.27 -23.71
CA ASN A 202 1.12 6.73 -23.08
C ASN A 202 -0.14 7.44 -23.63
N VAL A 203 -1.26 6.71 -23.75
CA VAL A 203 -2.54 7.28 -24.22
C VAL A 203 -3.12 8.39 -23.33
N ALA A 204 -2.59 8.56 -22.12
CA ALA A 204 -2.94 9.66 -21.21
C ALA A 204 -2.05 10.91 -21.40
N CYS A 205 -1.17 10.92 -22.40
CA CYS A 205 -0.38 12.11 -22.76
C CYS A 205 -1.22 13.16 -23.51
N PRO A 206 -0.90 14.46 -23.39
CA PRO A 206 -1.70 15.54 -23.98
C PRO A 206 -1.96 15.42 -25.50
N GLN A 207 -1.05 14.78 -26.23
CA GLN A 207 -1.15 14.52 -27.66
C GLN A 207 -2.35 13.64 -28.03
N ALA A 208 -2.91 12.89 -27.07
CA ALA A 208 -4.01 11.98 -27.26
C ALA A 208 -5.37 12.52 -26.76
N ASN A 209 -5.44 13.72 -26.18
CA ASN A 209 -6.62 14.22 -25.45
C ASN A 209 -7.96 14.13 -26.20
N ASP A 210 -7.94 14.22 -27.53
CA ASP A 210 -9.15 14.22 -28.37
C ASP A 210 -9.47 12.84 -28.98
N TRP A 211 -8.77 11.78 -28.57
CA TRP A 211 -8.83 10.45 -29.18
C TRP A 211 -9.37 9.36 -28.23
N GLN A 212 -10.10 9.75 -27.19
CA GLN A 212 -10.48 8.81 -26.11
C GLN A 212 -11.40 7.71 -26.59
N ASP A 213 -12.27 8.00 -27.55
CA ASP A 213 -13.13 7.03 -28.21
C ASP A 213 -12.30 5.97 -28.95
N GLN A 214 -11.35 6.40 -29.79
CA GLN A 214 -10.44 5.50 -30.51
C GLN A 214 -9.56 4.68 -29.55
N ILE A 215 -9.12 5.31 -28.45
CA ILE A 215 -8.40 4.63 -27.37
C ILE A 215 -9.27 3.54 -26.73
N ASN A 216 -10.54 3.81 -26.45
CA ASN A 216 -11.47 2.83 -25.88
C ASN A 216 -11.85 1.71 -26.86
N SER A 217 -11.67 1.91 -28.16
CA SER A 217 -11.84 0.85 -29.16
C SER A 217 -10.66 -0.11 -29.25
N THR A 218 -9.46 0.31 -28.80
CA THR A 218 -8.22 -0.48 -28.92
C THR A 218 -8.04 -1.40 -27.73
N VAL A 219 -7.69 -2.66 -27.99
CA VAL A 219 -7.57 -3.74 -26.98
C VAL A 219 -6.28 -4.53 -27.16
N LEU A 220 -5.75 -5.08 -26.07
CA LEU A 220 -4.66 -6.06 -26.10
C LEU A 220 -5.25 -7.46 -26.28
N LEU A 221 -4.61 -8.29 -27.12
CA LEU A 221 -5.03 -9.64 -27.42
C LEU A 221 -3.97 -10.63 -26.93
N LEU A 222 -4.37 -11.54 -26.05
CA LEU A 222 -3.64 -12.77 -25.76
C LEU A 222 -4.08 -13.83 -26.78
N VAL A 223 -3.18 -14.24 -27.66
CA VAL A 223 -3.45 -15.18 -28.74
C VAL A 223 -2.65 -16.47 -28.54
N GLY A 224 -3.31 -17.62 -28.72
CA GLY A 224 -2.68 -18.93 -28.58
C GLY A 224 -2.20 -19.27 -27.16
N GLY A 225 -2.59 -18.49 -26.16
CA GLY A 225 -2.19 -18.65 -24.77
C GLY A 225 -0.80 -18.09 -24.43
N ASN A 226 0.04 -17.76 -25.41
CA ASN A 226 1.47 -17.49 -25.16
C ASN A 226 2.07 -16.28 -25.91
N ALA A 227 1.27 -15.55 -26.69
CA ALA A 227 1.72 -14.38 -27.41
C ALA A 227 0.71 -13.22 -27.35
N PHE A 228 1.21 -12.01 -27.55
CA PHE A 228 0.43 -10.78 -27.57
C PHE A 228 0.36 -10.13 -28.97
N CYS A 229 -0.82 -9.62 -29.28
CA CYS A 229 -1.09 -8.72 -30.41
C CYS A 229 -2.05 -7.60 -29.96
N THR A 230 -2.34 -6.66 -30.85
CA THR A 230 -3.36 -5.62 -30.65
C THR A 230 -4.59 -5.90 -31.52
N GLY A 231 -5.76 -5.42 -31.08
CA GLY A 231 -6.95 -5.34 -31.93
C GLY A 231 -7.77 -4.08 -31.69
N SER A 232 -8.83 -3.94 -32.48
CA SER A 232 -9.79 -2.83 -32.36
C SER A 232 -11.23 -3.27 -32.56
N ILE A 233 -12.13 -2.80 -31.69
CA ILE A 233 -13.57 -3.04 -31.76
C ILE A 233 -14.18 -2.21 -32.90
N LEU A 234 -14.98 -2.84 -33.76
CA LEU A 234 -15.54 -2.23 -34.98
C LEU A 234 -17.05 -2.02 -34.91
N ASN A 235 -17.49 -0.87 -35.43
CA ASN A 235 -18.90 -0.63 -35.77
C ASN A 235 -19.26 -1.29 -37.10
N ASN A 236 -20.56 -1.50 -37.32
CA ASN A 236 -21.12 -1.93 -38.60
C ASN A 236 -22.30 -1.02 -39.00
N ILE A 237 -22.82 -1.19 -40.21
CA ILE A 237 -23.90 -0.35 -40.77
C ILE A 237 -25.18 -0.34 -39.93
N ARG A 238 -25.46 -1.43 -39.19
CA ARG A 238 -26.65 -1.54 -38.34
C ARG A 238 -26.48 -0.87 -37.00
N GLN A 239 -25.24 -0.56 -36.59
CA GLN A 239 -24.91 0.01 -35.28
C GLN A 239 -25.53 -0.80 -34.12
N ASP A 240 -25.52 -2.13 -34.28
CA ASP A 240 -26.17 -3.08 -33.36
C ASP A 240 -25.24 -3.57 -32.23
N TYR A 241 -24.06 -2.96 -32.10
CA TYR A 241 -23.05 -3.30 -31.10
C TYR A 241 -22.54 -4.75 -31.18
N THR A 242 -22.66 -5.40 -32.35
CA THR A 242 -22.03 -6.71 -32.58
C THR A 242 -20.52 -6.60 -32.29
N PRO A 243 -19.94 -7.45 -31.40
CA PRO A 243 -18.60 -7.27 -30.86
C PRO A 243 -17.51 -7.78 -31.83
N TYR A 244 -17.47 -7.19 -33.02
CA TYR A 244 -16.44 -7.45 -34.00
C TYR A 244 -15.11 -6.81 -33.57
N VAL A 245 -14.04 -7.60 -33.63
CA VAL A 245 -12.67 -7.15 -33.37
C VAL A 245 -11.82 -7.40 -34.61
N LEU A 246 -11.15 -6.35 -35.08
CA LEU A 246 -10.15 -6.39 -36.15
C LEU A 246 -8.76 -6.55 -35.55
N SER A 247 -7.96 -7.44 -36.10
CA SER A 247 -6.55 -7.63 -35.81
C SER A 247 -5.80 -8.08 -37.08
N ALA A 248 -4.56 -8.51 -36.95
CA ALA A 248 -3.73 -8.95 -38.05
C ALA A 248 -3.89 -10.45 -38.36
N ASN A 249 -3.77 -10.85 -39.63
CA ASN A 249 -3.87 -12.26 -40.02
C ASN A 249 -2.68 -13.08 -39.50
N HIS A 250 -1.49 -12.51 -39.39
CA HIS A 250 -0.35 -13.22 -38.79
C HIS A 250 -0.47 -13.42 -37.27
N CYS A 251 -1.36 -12.67 -36.61
CA CYS A 251 -1.76 -12.91 -35.21
C CYS A 251 -2.78 -14.04 -35.05
N TYR A 252 -3.30 -14.58 -36.15
CA TYR A 252 -4.32 -15.62 -36.12
C TYR A 252 -3.85 -16.86 -35.37
N LYS A 253 -4.61 -17.22 -34.34
CA LYS A 253 -4.59 -18.50 -33.63
C LYS A 253 -6.04 -19.00 -33.50
N THR A 254 -6.26 -20.04 -32.71
CA THR A 254 -7.62 -20.54 -32.40
C THR A 254 -8.46 -19.40 -31.77
N PRO A 255 -9.53 -18.94 -32.42
CA PRO A 255 -10.33 -17.79 -31.93
C PRO A 255 -10.95 -18.04 -30.55
N SER A 256 -11.36 -19.27 -30.27
CA SER A 256 -12.06 -19.66 -29.03
C SER A 256 -11.18 -19.56 -27.78
N THR A 257 -9.86 -19.46 -27.95
CA THR A 257 -8.88 -19.33 -26.87
C THR A 257 -8.25 -17.93 -26.79
N VAL A 258 -8.74 -16.98 -27.60
CA VAL A 258 -8.30 -15.59 -27.51
C VAL A 258 -8.84 -14.96 -26.23
N VAL A 259 -7.97 -14.26 -25.50
CA VAL A 259 -8.37 -13.41 -24.37
C VAL A 259 -8.13 -11.94 -24.74
N VAL A 260 -9.16 -11.12 -24.65
CA VAL A 260 -9.15 -9.70 -24.99
C VAL A 260 -9.10 -8.87 -23.71
N TRP A 261 -8.09 -8.01 -23.59
CA TRP A 261 -7.92 -7.09 -22.46
C TRP A 261 -8.34 -5.68 -22.85
N PHE A 262 -9.22 -5.10 -22.04
CA PHE A 262 -9.75 -3.76 -22.15
C PHE A 262 -9.07 -2.85 -21.14
N ASN A 263 -8.89 -1.58 -21.50
CA ASN A 263 -8.42 -0.53 -20.60
C ASN A 263 -7.05 -0.80 -19.94
N TRP A 264 -6.23 -1.69 -20.52
CA TRP A 264 -4.84 -1.93 -20.10
C TRP A 264 -3.95 -0.70 -20.45
N GLN A 265 -3.98 0.34 -19.63
CA GLN A 265 -3.37 1.63 -19.95
C GLN A 265 -2.96 2.43 -18.71
N SER A 266 -2.02 3.38 -18.85
CA SER A 266 -1.70 4.31 -17.77
C SER A 266 -2.81 5.36 -17.58
N GLN A 267 -3.04 5.75 -16.33
CA GLN A 267 -3.94 6.87 -15.98
C GLN A 267 -3.32 8.24 -16.22
N THR A 268 -2.00 8.32 -16.39
CA THR A 268 -1.26 9.58 -16.61
C THR A 268 -0.30 9.44 -17.77
N CYS A 269 0.23 10.56 -18.29
CA CYS A 269 1.27 10.50 -19.31
C CYS A 269 2.52 9.74 -18.82
N SER A 270 2.77 9.77 -17.50
CA SER A 270 3.82 8.96 -16.88
C SER A 270 3.39 7.51 -16.69
N ASN A 271 4.40 6.67 -16.71
CA ASN A 271 4.36 5.25 -16.42
C ASN A 271 3.99 5.00 -14.94
N PRO A 272 2.96 4.18 -14.60
CA PRO A 272 2.52 3.98 -13.21
C PRO A 272 3.52 3.19 -12.34
N SER A 273 3.52 3.37 -11.02
CA SER A 273 4.43 2.60 -10.14
C SER A 273 3.99 1.15 -9.89
N SER A 274 2.82 0.75 -10.38
CA SER A 274 2.21 -0.56 -10.21
C SER A 274 1.32 -0.91 -11.41
N SER A 275 0.93 -2.18 -11.51
CA SER A 275 0.03 -2.65 -12.57
C SER A 275 -1.27 -1.84 -12.60
N PRO A 276 -1.66 -1.27 -13.76
CA PRO A 276 -3.00 -0.70 -13.89
C PRO A 276 -4.06 -1.82 -13.88
N SER A 277 -5.28 -1.46 -13.50
CA SER A 277 -6.44 -2.34 -13.63
C SER A 277 -6.80 -2.51 -15.10
N TYR A 278 -7.30 -3.69 -15.46
CA TYR A 278 -7.88 -3.98 -16.77
C TYR A 278 -9.10 -4.88 -16.61
N GLN A 279 -9.94 -4.95 -17.64
CA GLN A 279 -10.97 -5.99 -17.75
C GLN A 279 -10.58 -6.98 -18.86
N SER A 280 -11.08 -8.22 -18.79
CA SER A 280 -10.79 -9.21 -19.83
C SER A 280 -12.00 -10.07 -20.19
N MET A 281 -12.06 -10.50 -21.46
CA MET A 281 -13.03 -11.45 -21.98
C MET A 281 -12.31 -12.58 -22.72
N SER A 282 -12.82 -13.80 -22.68
CA SER A 282 -12.27 -14.95 -23.42
C SER A 282 -13.31 -15.49 -24.40
N GLY A 283 -12.83 -15.91 -25.56
CA GLY A 283 -13.63 -16.67 -26.52
C GLY A 283 -14.18 -15.84 -27.67
N ALA A 284 -13.96 -16.32 -28.89
CA ALA A 284 -14.41 -15.69 -30.11
C ALA A 284 -14.69 -16.70 -31.21
N THR A 285 -15.42 -16.26 -32.23
CA THR A 285 -15.66 -16.98 -33.48
C THR A 285 -15.01 -16.24 -34.65
N GLN A 286 -14.23 -16.94 -35.47
CA GLN A 286 -13.65 -16.35 -36.68
C GLN A 286 -14.74 -15.96 -37.69
N LYS A 287 -14.58 -14.78 -38.29
CA LYS A 287 -15.47 -14.27 -39.35
C LYS A 287 -14.78 -14.21 -40.71
N ALA A 288 -13.65 -13.52 -40.78
CA ALA A 288 -12.87 -13.44 -42.01
C ALA A 288 -11.39 -13.25 -41.73
N LYS A 289 -10.53 -13.68 -42.66
CA LYS A 289 -9.11 -13.31 -42.66
C LYS A 289 -8.53 -13.33 -44.06
N TYR A 290 -7.53 -12.50 -44.33
CA TYR A 290 -6.91 -12.46 -45.65
C TYR A 290 -5.44 -12.03 -45.56
N SER A 291 -4.57 -12.87 -46.10
CA SER A 291 -3.11 -12.67 -46.01
C SER A 291 -2.58 -11.51 -46.84
N SER A 292 -3.20 -11.17 -47.99
CA SER A 292 -2.69 -10.13 -48.90
C SER A 292 -2.72 -8.72 -48.29
N THR A 293 -3.69 -8.46 -47.41
CA THR A 293 -3.82 -7.22 -46.64
C THR A 293 -3.69 -7.47 -45.13
N ASP A 294 -3.21 -8.65 -44.76
CA ASP A 294 -2.95 -9.12 -43.40
C ASP A 294 -4.03 -8.80 -42.36
N PHE A 295 -5.31 -8.96 -42.69
CA PHE A 295 -6.40 -8.69 -41.74
C PHE A 295 -7.00 -9.97 -41.18
N TRP A 296 -7.41 -9.93 -39.92
CA TRP A 296 -8.23 -10.94 -39.27
C TRP A 296 -9.38 -10.27 -38.53
N LEU A 297 -10.60 -10.72 -38.82
CA LEU A 297 -11.84 -10.31 -38.19
C LEU A 297 -12.43 -11.50 -37.42
N PHE A 298 -12.74 -11.28 -36.15
CA PHE A 298 -13.47 -12.22 -35.30
C PHE A 298 -14.58 -11.50 -34.52
N GLU A 299 -15.53 -12.26 -34.02
CA GLU A 299 -16.61 -11.79 -33.15
C GLU A 299 -16.45 -12.43 -31.78
N LEU A 300 -16.49 -11.64 -30.70
CA LEU A 300 -16.52 -12.21 -29.34
C LEU A 300 -17.82 -12.99 -29.12
N ASN A 301 -17.73 -14.12 -28.42
CA ASN A 301 -18.89 -15.00 -28.22
C ASN A 301 -19.90 -14.43 -27.21
N GLN A 302 -19.51 -13.41 -26.45
CA GLN A 302 -20.39 -12.62 -25.58
C GLN A 302 -20.37 -11.14 -25.97
N GLN A 303 -21.46 -10.45 -25.68
CA GLN A 303 -21.54 -8.99 -25.81
C GLN A 303 -20.56 -8.30 -24.85
N ILE A 304 -19.95 -7.20 -25.31
CA ILE A 304 -18.99 -6.45 -24.49
C ILE A 304 -19.76 -5.69 -23.41
N PRO A 305 -19.44 -5.87 -22.12
CA PRO A 305 -20.15 -5.17 -21.04
C PRO A 305 -20.03 -3.64 -21.17
N GLN A 306 -21.15 -2.93 -20.96
CA GLN A 306 -21.18 -1.46 -21.12
C GLN A 306 -20.27 -0.72 -20.12
N ASP A 307 -20.06 -1.30 -18.94
CA ASP A 307 -19.18 -0.77 -17.89
C ASP A 307 -17.69 -0.89 -18.24
N TYR A 308 -17.32 -1.66 -19.27
CA TYR A 308 -15.97 -1.64 -19.84
C TYR A 308 -15.73 -0.39 -20.69
N ASN A 309 -16.77 0.44 -20.88
CA ASN A 309 -16.80 1.65 -21.68
C ASN A 309 -16.30 1.44 -23.13
N PRO A 310 -16.77 0.39 -23.84
CA PRO A 310 -16.28 0.12 -25.19
C PRO A 310 -16.76 1.19 -26.17
N TYR A 311 -15.89 1.50 -27.13
CA TYR A 311 -16.22 2.28 -28.32
C TYR A 311 -16.11 1.38 -29.55
N PHE A 312 -17.16 1.30 -30.35
CA PHE A 312 -17.17 0.58 -31.61
C PHE A 312 -16.70 1.55 -32.69
N ALA A 313 -15.44 1.43 -33.09
CA ALA A 313 -14.82 2.39 -33.99
C ALA A 313 -15.48 2.37 -35.38
N GLY A 314 -15.65 3.55 -35.96
CA GLY A 314 -16.06 3.70 -37.35
C GLY A 314 -14.95 3.23 -38.28
N TRP A 315 -15.26 3.11 -39.56
CA TRP A 315 -14.30 2.71 -40.58
C TRP A 315 -14.47 3.54 -41.85
N ASN A 316 -13.38 3.64 -42.60
CA ASN A 316 -13.31 4.32 -43.88
C ASN A 316 -12.61 3.38 -44.89
N ARG A 317 -13.37 2.94 -45.89
CA ARG A 317 -12.91 1.98 -46.91
C ARG A 317 -12.43 2.66 -48.20
N THR A 318 -11.92 3.89 -48.09
CA THR A 318 -11.31 4.61 -49.21
C THR A 318 -10.24 3.76 -49.92
N LEU A 319 -10.15 3.96 -51.23
CA LEU A 319 -9.15 3.34 -52.11
C LEU A 319 -8.18 4.38 -52.69
N GLU A 320 -8.17 5.59 -52.14
CA GLU A 320 -7.21 6.62 -52.53
C GLU A 320 -5.77 6.14 -52.34
N SER A 321 -4.87 6.69 -53.16
CA SER A 321 -3.45 6.26 -53.12
C SER A 321 -2.64 6.95 -52.02
N ARG A 322 -3.18 8.01 -51.40
CA ARG A 322 -2.54 8.87 -50.41
C ARG A 322 -3.59 9.64 -49.62
N LEU A 323 -3.37 9.83 -48.32
CA LEU A 323 -4.14 10.73 -47.46
C LEU A 323 -3.17 11.72 -46.82
N ASP A 324 -3.49 13.02 -46.88
CA ASP A 324 -2.65 14.13 -46.39
C ASP A 324 -3.26 14.80 -45.17
N GLU A 325 -3.41 14.02 -44.12
CA GLU A 325 -4.09 14.43 -42.90
C GLU A 325 -3.34 13.96 -41.66
N PHE A 326 -3.86 14.35 -40.49
CA PHE A 326 -3.36 13.86 -39.22
C PHE A 326 -3.82 12.43 -39.00
N ILE A 327 -2.88 11.50 -38.92
CA ILE A 327 -3.15 10.06 -38.78
C ILE A 327 -2.69 9.60 -37.42
N VAL A 328 -3.48 8.74 -36.78
CA VAL A 328 -3.24 8.23 -35.43
C VAL A 328 -3.18 6.71 -35.41
N GLY A 329 -2.22 6.17 -34.67
CA GLY A 329 -2.16 4.76 -34.27
C GLY A 329 -2.28 4.63 -32.76
N VAL A 330 -3.09 3.68 -32.29
CA VAL A 330 -3.20 3.33 -30.87
C VAL A 330 -2.88 1.84 -30.75
N HIS A 331 -1.95 1.46 -29.88
CA HIS A 331 -1.37 0.11 -29.92
C HIS A 331 -0.80 -0.37 -28.59
N HIS A 332 -0.53 -1.67 -28.49
CA HIS A 332 0.12 -2.31 -27.34
C HIS A 332 1.48 -2.91 -27.73
N PRO A 333 2.56 -2.11 -27.72
CA PRO A 333 3.89 -2.60 -28.06
C PRO A 333 4.38 -3.56 -26.97
N ARG A 334 4.78 -4.76 -27.37
CA ARG A 334 5.32 -5.85 -26.53
C ARG A 334 4.40 -6.26 -25.38
N GLY A 335 3.09 -6.19 -25.59
CA GLY A 335 2.08 -6.45 -24.55
C GLY A 335 1.98 -5.35 -23.47
N ASP A 336 2.74 -4.26 -23.60
CA ASP A 336 2.77 -3.16 -22.63
C ASP A 336 1.46 -2.37 -22.63
N ILE A 337 1.31 -1.51 -21.63
CA ILE A 337 0.19 -0.57 -21.51
C ILE A 337 -0.01 0.23 -22.80
N LYS A 338 -1.25 0.54 -23.11
CA LYS A 338 -1.64 1.17 -24.38
C LYS A 338 -0.87 2.46 -24.66
N LYS A 339 -0.33 2.55 -25.88
CA LYS A 339 0.47 3.67 -26.39
C LYS A 339 -0.20 4.36 -27.57
N PHE A 340 0.28 5.56 -27.85
CA PHE A 340 -0.22 6.48 -28.87
C PHE A 340 0.92 6.91 -29.81
N SER A 341 0.66 6.81 -31.11
CA SER A 341 1.58 7.25 -32.17
C SER A 341 0.82 8.08 -33.19
N TYR A 342 1.47 9.05 -33.83
CA TYR A 342 0.81 9.92 -34.79
C TYR A 342 1.72 10.33 -35.94
N SER A 343 1.13 10.71 -37.06
CA SER A 343 1.81 11.23 -38.24
C SER A 343 1.15 12.52 -38.71
N THR A 344 1.93 13.58 -38.89
CA THR A 344 1.46 14.85 -39.47
C THR A 344 1.58 14.89 -41.00
N THR A 345 2.13 13.85 -41.62
CA THR A 345 2.36 13.77 -43.08
C THR A 345 1.43 12.79 -43.77
N GLY A 346 0.52 12.16 -43.03
CA GLY A 346 -0.44 11.20 -43.55
C GLY A 346 0.17 9.86 -43.96
N VAL A 347 -0.45 9.22 -44.96
CA VAL A 347 -0.13 7.86 -45.44
C VAL A 347 -0.09 7.76 -46.95
N ASN A 348 0.66 6.78 -47.48
CA ASN A 348 0.72 6.46 -48.91
C ASN A 348 0.55 4.97 -49.14
N THR A 349 -0.07 4.58 -50.24
CA THR A 349 -0.18 3.16 -50.62
C THR A 349 1.16 2.57 -51.06
N ALA A 350 1.41 1.32 -50.66
CA ALA A 350 2.55 0.50 -51.02
C ALA A 350 2.21 -1.00 -51.00
N ALA A 351 3.11 -1.83 -51.52
CA ALA A 351 3.16 -3.24 -51.12
C ALA A 351 3.80 -3.34 -49.72
N TYR A 352 3.58 -4.46 -49.02
CA TYR A 352 4.19 -4.70 -47.71
C TYR A 352 5.72 -4.62 -47.81
N LEU A 353 6.36 -3.89 -46.88
CA LEU A 353 7.80 -3.55 -46.87
C LEU A 353 8.31 -2.84 -48.14
N GLY A 354 7.41 -2.44 -49.04
CA GLY A 354 7.72 -1.80 -50.31
C GLY A 354 7.77 -0.28 -50.21
N ASN A 355 8.41 0.34 -51.21
CA ASN A 355 8.43 1.80 -51.38
C ASN A 355 7.05 2.34 -51.78
N ILE A 356 6.84 3.65 -51.61
CA ILE A 356 5.61 4.32 -52.07
C ILE A 356 5.31 3.98 -53.53
N GLY A 357 4.08 3.57 -53.83
CA GLY A 357 3.62 3.23 -55.18
C GLY A 357 4.01 1.83 -55.68
N SER A 358 4.70 1.02 -54.89
CA SER A 358 5.05 -0.38 -55.22
C SER A 358 3.86 -1.34 -55.26
N GLY A 359 2.71 -0.93 -54.70
CA GLY A 359 1.50 -1.72 -54.62
C GLY A 359 0.41 -0.94 -53.89
N THR A 360 -0.74 -1.56 -53.68
CA THR A 360 -1.89 -0.91 -53.02
C THR A 360 -2.44 -1.68 -51.83
N SER A 361 -1.73 -2.71 -51.35
CA SER A 361 -2.25 -3.57 -50.28
C SER A 361 -2.08 -2.96 -48.89
N HIS A 362 -1.12 -2.04 -48.71
CA HIS A 362 -0.79 -1.46 -47.41
C HIS A 362 -0.70 0.07 -47.47
N TRP A 363 -1.07 0.72 -46.38
CA TRP A 363 -0.67 2.09 -46.04
C TRP A 363 0.73 2.08 -45.46
N ARG A 364 1.66 2.77 -46.11
CA ARG A 364 2.98 3.08 -45.58
C ARG A 364 2.93 4.40 -44.83
N ILE A 365 3.34 4.38 -43.57
CA ILE A 365 3.33 5.53 -42.66
C ILE A 365 4.73 5.79 -42.10
N VAL A 366 5.07 7.05 -41.84
CA VAL A 366 6.24 7.46 -41.06
C VAL A 366 5.74 8.27 -39.88
N TRP A 367 6.14 7.90 -38.67
CA TRP A 367 5.66 8.54 -37.45
C TRP A 367 6.32 9.89 -37.19
N SER A 368 5.61 10.75 -36.47
CA SER A 368 6.02 12.10 -36.06
C SER A 368 6.31 12.15 -34.56
N GLY A 369 7.02 13.19 -34.10
CA GLY A 369 7.26 13.40 -32.67
C GLY A 369 8.12 12.34 -31.98
N GLY A 370 8.76 11.45 -32.73
CA GLY A 370 9.57 10.35 -32.20
C GLY A 370 8.76 9.14 -31.71
N THR A 371 7.44 9.09 -31.96
CA THR A 371 6.62 7.91 -31.62
C THR A 371 6.90 6.74 -32.58
N THR A 372 6.56 5.51 -32.19
CA THR A 372 6.80 4.31 -33.01
C THR A 372 5.72 3.25 -32.82
N THR A 373 5.84 2.12 -33.50
CA THR A 373 5.26 0.84 -33.08
C THR A 373 6.38 -0.16 -32.77
N GLU A 374 6.06 -1.30 -32.16
CA GLU A 374 7.01 -2.39 -31.86
C GLU A 374 6.28 -3.76 -31.95
N PRO A 375 6.98 -4.91 -31.94
CA PRO A 375 6.32 -6.23 -31.89
C PRO A 375 5.23 -6.28 -30.82
N GLY A 376 4.06 -6.85 -31.11
CA GLY A 376 2.87 -6.80 -30.24
C GLY A 376 1.88 -5.70 -30.63
N SER A 377 2.33 -4.62 -31.28
CA SER A 377 1.46 -3.62 -31.90
C SER A 377 0.70 -4.18 -33.12
N SER A 378 1.08 -5.36 -33.63
CA SER A 378 0.44 -6.03 -34.75
C SER A 378 -1.08 -6.12 -34.59
N GLY A 379 -1.81 -5.77 -35.65
CA GLY A 379 -3.27 -5.68 -35.63
C GLY A 379 -3.85 -4.40 -35.04
N SER A 380 -3.01 -3.47 -34.56
CA SER A 380 -3.47 -2.16 -34.07
C SER A 380 -4.14 -1.32 -35.17
N PRO A 381 -5.18 -0.55 -34.83
CA PRO A 381 -5.87 0.31 -35.78
C PRO A 381 -5.04 1.53 -36.20
N LEU A 382 -5.21 1.93 -37.44
CA LEU A 382 -4.82 3.23 -37.98
C LEU A 382 -6.06 4.07 -38.25
N PHE A 383 -6.14 5.27 -37.67
CA PHE A 383 -7.28 6.16 -37.77
C PHE A 383 -7.02 7.36 -38.67
N ASP A 384 -8.01 7.70 -39.50
CA ASP A 384 -8.08 8.98 -40.21
C ASP A 384 -8.40 10.15 -39.27
N SER A 385 -8.33 11.39 -39.75
CA SER A 385 -8.55 12.59 -38.91
C SER A 385 -9.97 12.71 -38.34
N GLU A 386 -10.92 11.91 -38.83
CA GLU A 386 -12.30 11.83 -38.33
C GLU A 386 -12.49 10.66 -37.35
N GLY A 387 -11.40 9.99 -36.94
CA GLY A 387 -11.43 8.93 -35.95
C GLY A 387 -11.92 7.58 -36.47
N ARG A 388 -11.84 7.33 -37.78
CA ARG A 388 -12.30 6.09 -38.43
C ARG A 388 -11.12 5.22 -38.86
N ILE A 389 -11.26 3.92 -38.70
CA ILE A 389 -10.22 2.95 -39.07
C ILE A 389 -10.06 2.89 -40.60
N ILE A 390 -8.83 3.11 -41.06
CA ILE A 390 -8.41 3.00 -42.46
C ILE A 390 -7.48 1.80 -42.72
N GLY A 391 -7.03 1.12 -41.67
CA GLY A 391 -6.22 -0.09 -41.76
C GLY A 391 -5.79 -0.63 -40.40
N GLN A 392 -5.14 -1.80 -40.41
CA GLN A 392 -4.57 -2.44 -39.22
C GLN A 392 -3.10 -2.80 -39.41
N LEU A 393 -2.28 -2.71 -38.36
CA LEU A 393 -0.83 -2.89 -38.49
C LEU A 393 -0.49 -4.31 -38.92
N HIS A 394 0.28 -4.44 -40.01
CA HIS A 394 0.96 -5.68 -40.36
C HIS A 394 2.32 -5.70 -39.67
N GLY A 395 3.13 -4.66 -39.90
CA GLY A 395 4.43 -4.51 -39.27
C GLY A 395 5.30 -3.49 -40.01
N GLY A 396 6.56 -3.39 -39.63
CA GLY A 396 7.50 -2.51 -40.29
C GLY A 396 8.85 -2.42 -39.59
N TYR A 397 9.53 -1.31 -39.84
CA TYR A 397 10.89 -1.07 -39.38
C TYR A 397 10.97 0.05 -38.32
N ALA A 398 9.83 0.66 -37.98
CA ALA A 398 9.79 1.68 -36.96
C ALA A 398 10.22 1.07 -35.62
N ALA A 399 11.13 1.76 -34.94
CA ALA A 399 11.53 1.44 -33.57
C ALA A 399 12.01 2.72 -32.90
N CYS A 400 12.08 2.71 -31.56
CA CYS A 400 12.65 3.84 -30.85
C CYS A 400 14.07 4.14 -31.31
N GLY A 401 14.33 5.43 -31.62
CA GLY A 401 15.60 5.90 -32.15
C GLY A 401 15.71 5.89 -33.68
N ASN A 402 14.68 5.46 -34.42
CA ASN A 402 14.64 5.57 -35.88
C ASN A 402 13.33 6.23 -36.39
N THR A 403 13.32 6.62 -37.67
CA THR A 403 12.14 7.18 -38.36
C THR A 403 11.75 6.33 -39.57
N GLN A 404 12.00 5.02 -39.50
CA GLN A 404 11.65 4.09 -40.55
C GLN A 404 10.12 3.87 -40.58
N PRO A 405 9.57 3.48 -41.73
CA PRO A 405 8.12 3.35 -41.88
C PRO A 405 7.55 2.07 -41.28
N ASP A 406 6.23 2.11 -41.06
CA ASP A 406 5.37 0.94 -40.84
C ASP A 406 4.37 0.76 -41.99
N TRP A 407 3.81 -0.46 -42.08
CA TRP A 407 2.81 -0.85 -43.08
C TRP A 407 1.56 -1.41 -42.43
N TYR A 408 0.41 -0.80 -42.76
CA TYR A 408 -0.92 -1.19 -42.29
C TYR A 408 -1.73 -1.74 -43.46
N GLY A 409 -2.37 -2.90 -43.31
CA GLY A 409 -3.27 -3.42 -44.34
C GLY A 409 -4.39 -2.43 -44.66
N VAL A 410 -4.58 -2.08 -45.93
CA VAL A 410 -5.59 -1.08 -46.33
C VAL A 410 -6.99 -1.65 -46.12
N PHE A 411 -7.77 -1.02 -45.23
CA PHE A 411 -9.14 -1.45 -44.91
C PHE A 411 -10.03 -1.53 -46.16
N GLY A 412 -9.91 -0.57 -47.08
CA GLY A 412 -10.60 -0.57 -48.37
C GLY A 412 -10.29 -1.77 -49.25
N LYS A 413 -9.09 -2.35 -49.17
CA LYS A 413 -8.72 -3.59 -49.89
C LYS A 413 -9.23 -4.83 -49.17
N SER A 414 -9.20 -4.82 -47.84
CA SER A 414 -9.82 -5.86 -46.99
C SER A 414 -11.35 -5.92 -47.17
N TRP A 415 -11.99 -4.83 -47.61
CA TRP A 415 -13.43 -4.76 -47.90
C TRP A 415 -13.90 -5.85 -48.87
N THR A 416 -13.19 -6.01 -49.99
CA THR A 416 -13.46 -7.07 -50.98
C THR A 416 -12.59 -8.30 -50.76
N GLY A 417 -11.40 -8.11 -50.18
CA GLY A 417 -10.46 -9.16 -49.78
C GLY A 417 -10.25 -10.23 -50.86
N GLY A 418 -10.33 -11.51 -50.47
CA GLY A 418 -10.21 -12.65 -51.39
C GLY A 418 -11.47 -12.98 -52.20
N GLY A 419 -12.54 -12.19 -52.08
CA GLY A 419 -13.79 -12.36 -52.81
C GLY A 419 -14.79 -13.33 -52.17
N THR A 420 -14.48 -13.93 -51.02
CA THR A 420 -15.38 -14.81 -50.25
C THR A 420 -15.70 -14.21 -48.89
N GLU A 421 -16.81 -14.62 -48.28
CA GLU A 421 -17.23 -14.18 -46.93
C GLU A 421 -16.14 -14.40 -45.86
N SER A 422 -15.43 -15.54 -45.93
CA SER A 422 -14.32 -15.88 -45.03
C SER A 422 -13.02 -15.10 -45.29
N SER A 423 -12.97 -14.26 -46.31
CA SER A 423 -11.76 -13.54 -46.72
C SER A 423 -11.97 -12.05 -46.98
N ARG A 424 -13.11 -11.46 -46.56
CA ARG A 424 -13.40 -10.03 -46.76
C ARG A 424 -14.28 -9.44 -45.67
N LEU A 425 -14.26 -8.11 -45.51
CA LEU A 425 -14.98 -7.40 -44.45
C LEU A 425 -16.45 -7.07 -44.79
N ASN A 426 -16.78 -6.88 -46.07
CA ASN A 426 -18.07 -6.28 -46.43
C ASN A 426 -19.31 -7.08 -45.97
N ASN A 427 -19.24 -8.41 -45.96
CA ASN A 427 -20.31 -9.28 -45.49
C ASN A 427 -20.71 -9.00 -44.03
N TRP A 428 -19.74 -8.61 -43.21
CA TRP A 428 -19.88 -8.46 -41.77
C TRP A 428 -20.18 -7.01 -41.38
N LEU A 429 -19.54 -6.06 -42.05
CA LEU A 429 -19.61 -4.64 -41.69
C LEU A 429 -20.67 -3.84 -42.45
N ASP A 430 -21.07 -4.29 -43.65
CA ASP A 430 -22.22 -3.77 -44.42
C ASP A 430 -23.10 -4.92 -44.93
N PRO A 431 -23.71 -5.69 -44.01
CA PRO A 431 -24.55 -6.82 -44.39
C PRO A 431 -25.80 -6.40 -45.18
N ASP A 432 -26.17 -5.12 -45.14
CA ASP A 432 -27.33 -4.54 -45.82
C ASP A 432 -26.96 -3.93 -47.19
N ASN A 433 -25.69 -4.01 -47.60
CA ASN A 433 -25.16 -3.55 -48.89
C ASN A 433 -25.54 -2.09 -49.21
N THR A 434 -25.45 -1.23 -48.20
CA THR A 434 -25.67 0.22 -48.31
C THR A 434 -24.62 0.91 -49.19
N ASN A 435 -23.45 0.26 -49.36
CA ASN A 435 -22.32 0.77 -50.15
C ASN A 435 -21.76 2.10 -49.64
N LEU A 436 -21.95 2.45 -48.37
CA LEU A 436 -21.29 3.61 -47.77
C LEU A 436 -19.77 3.44 -47.80
N GLU A 437 -19.05 4.52 -48.08
CA GLU A 437 -17.58 4.53 -48.07
C GLU A 437 -17.01 4.65 -46.66
N ALA A 438 -17.72 5.32 -45.75
CA ALA A 438 -17.29 5.47 -44.38
C ALA A 438 -18.49 5.58 -43.44
N ILE A 439 -18.31 5.14 -42.20
CA ILE A 439 -19.23 5.37 -41.09
C ILE A 439 -18.46 5.90 -39.88
N SER A 440 -19.13 6.70 -39.05
CA SER A 440 -18.62 7.09 -37.74
C SER A 440 -18.69 5.92 -36.75
N GLY A 441 -17.89 6.00 -35.69
CA GLY A 441 -18.01 5.06 -34.58
C GLY A 441 -19.27 5.32 -33.75
N THR A 442 -19.56 4.37 -32.87
CA THR A 442 -20.68 4.46 -31.94
C THR A 442 -20.26 3.93 -30.58
N SER A 443 -20.81 4.49 -29.52
CA SER A 443 -20.75 3.94 -28.17
C SER A 443 -22.14 3.45 -27.80
N TYR A 444 -22.27 2.59 -26.79
CA TYR A 444 -23.58 2.31 -26.22
C TYR A 444 -24.33 3.62 -25.92
N THR A 445 -25.39 3.90 -26.67
CA THR A 445 -26.26 5.05 -26.41
C THR A 445 -26.96 4.80 -25.08
N SER A 446 -26.45 5.38 -24.00
CA SER A 446 -27.15 5.33 -22.73
C SER A 446 -28.09 6.52 -22.66
N ASP A 447 -29.40 6.25 -22.72
CA ASP A 447 -30.41 7.12 -22.08
C ASP A 447 -30.21 7.18 -20.54
N ILE A 448 -29.19 6.48 -20.02
CA ILE A 448 -28.83 6.43 -18.60
C ILE A 448 -27.89 7.59 -18.28
N VAL A 449 -28.32 8.48 -17.40
CA VAL A 449 -27.45 9.52 -16.85
C VAL A 449 -26.38 8.86 -15.98
N LYS A 450 -25.10 9.15 -16.22
CA LYS A 450 -23.99 8.58 -15.44
C LYS A 450 -23.92 9.22 -14.05
N ASN A 451 -23.49 8.47 -13.05
CA ASN A 451 -23.29 8.99 -11.69
C ASN A 451 -22.25 10.12 -11.63
N PRO A 452 -22.34 11.02 -10.65
CA PRO A 452 -21.30 12.03 -10.40
C PRO A 452 -20.03 11.36 -9.89
N LEU A 453 -18.90 12.06 -9.99
CA LEU A 453 -17.59 11.56 -9.62
C LEU A 453 -17.27 11.90 -8.15
N ARG A 454 -16.46 11.08 -7.48
CA ARG A 454 -15.78 11.42 -6.20
C ARG A 454 -16.71 11.93 -5.09
N PHE A 455 -17.94 11.41 -4.99
CA PHE A 455 -18.83 11.81 -3.90
C PHE A 455 -18.28 11.36 -2.55
N LYS A 456 -18.18 12.29 -1.59
CA LYS A 456 -17.72 12.03 -0.23
C LYS A 456 -18.55 12.82 0.77
N ALA A 457 -18.68 12.25 1.96
CA ALA A 457 -19.17 12.93 3.16
C ALA A 457 -18.03 12.91 4.20
N THR A 458 -17.81 14.02 4.89
CA THR A 458 -16.73 14.17 5.88
C THR A 458 -17.27 14.94 7.07
N ALA A 459 -17.25 14.35 8.26
CA ALA A 459 -17.60 15.06 9.49
C ALA A 459 -16.58 16.15 9.79
N VAL A 460 -17.06 17.33 10.16
CA VAL A 460 -16.22 18.52 10.42
C VAL A 460 -16.34 18.95 11.88
N SER A 461 -17.49 18.72 12.51
CA SER A 461 -17.77 18.98 13.92
C SER A 461 -18.75 17.93 14.47
N ASN A 462 -19.21 18.14 15.71
CA ASN A 462 -20.31 17.37 16.30
C ASN A 462 -21.68 17.65 15.67
N ASP A 463 -21.82 18.68 14.82
CA ASP A 463 -23.09 19.11 14.23
C ASP A 463 -23.01 19.45 12.72
N GLU A 464 -21.86 19.25 12.06
CA GLU A 464 -21.66 19.55 10.64
C GLU A 464 -20.95 18.42 9.87
N ILE A 465 -21.46 18.14 8.66
CA ILE A 465 -20.84 17.26 7.66
C ILE A 465 -20.65 18.03 6.35
N MET A 466 -19.43 17.98 5.80
CA MET A 466 -19.10 18.50 4.48
C MET A 466 -19.29 17.41 3.41
N LEU A 467 -20.00 17.75 2.34
CA LEU A 467 -20.22 16.92 1.17
C LEU A 467 -19.40 17.47 0.00
N THR A 468 -18.73 16.61 -0.75
CA THR A 468 -17.95 17.00 -1.94
C THR A 468 -18.18 16.04 -3.10
N TRP A 469 -18.19 16.52 -4.34
CA TRP A 469 -18.33 15.71 -5.56
C TRP A 469 -17.71 16.40 -6.78
N GLY A 470 -17.49 15.66 -7.86
CA GLY A 470 -17.26 16.15 -9.20
C GLY A 470 -18.46 15.83 -10.10
N LEU A 471 -18.72 16.67 -11.10
CA LEU A 471 -19.73 16.35 -12.11
C LEU A 471 -19.26 15.16 -12.97
N ASN A 472 -20.22 14.47 -13.59
CA ASN A 472 -19.90 13.41 -14.54
C ASN A 472 -19.29 14.00 -15.85
N LEU A 473 -18.80 13.15 -16.75
CA LEU A 473 -18.18 13.60 -18.01
C LEU A 473 -19.12 14.43 -18.90
N ASN A 474 -20.43 14.29 -18.72
CA ASN A 474 -21.45 15.05 -19.44
C ASN A 474 -21.82 16.38 -18.74
N ASN A 475 -21.12 16.73 -17.64
CA ASN A 475 -21.38 17.90 -16.80
C ASN A 475 -22.84 18.02 -16.33
N ASN A 476 -23.48 16.88 -16.04
CA ASN A 476 -24.86 16.86 -15.54
C ASN A 476 -24.93 17.43 -14.11
N SER A 477 -25.98 18.20 -13.84
CA SER A 477 -26.32 18.69 -12.50
C SER A 477 -26.55 17.56 -11.52
N VAL A 478 -26.41 17.83 -10.22
CA VAL A 478 -26.63 16.83 -9.18
C VAL A 478 -27.79 17.16 -8.27
N LEU A 479 -28.42 16.12 -7.73
CA LEU A 479 -29.38 16.15 -6.64
C LEU A 479 -28.81 15.36 -5.47
N ILE A 480 -28.83 15.90 -4.25
CA ILE A 480 -28.38 15.20 -3.03
C ILE A 480 -29.55 15.10 -2.06
N ALA A 481 -29.77 13.89 -1.54
CA ALA A 481 -30.68 13.63 -0.43
C ALA A 481 -29.95 13.07 0.79
N VAL A 482 -30.52 13.26 1.98
CA VAL A 482 -30.05 12.71 3.25
C VAL A 482 -31.07 11.73 3.83
N SER A 483 -30.59 10.62 4.41
CA SER A 483 -31.39 9.68 5.20
C SER A 483 -30.67 9.27 6.49
N GLN A 484 -31.43 8.98 7.55
CA GLN A 484 -30.90 8.46 8.83
C GLN A 484 -30.70 6.94 8.81
N ASP A 485 -31.49 6.20 8.03
CA ASP A 485 -31.44 4.73 7.95
C ASP A 485 -30.64 4.21 6.73
N GLY A 486 -30.14 5.12 5.89
CA GLY A 486 -29.44 4.78 4.65
C GLY A 486 -30.35 4.28 3.52
N ILE A 487 -31.67 4.31 3.70
CA ILE A 487 -32.65 3.93 2.69
C ILE A 487 -32.99 5.15 1.84
N PHE A 488 -32.87 4.99 0.53
CA PHE A 488 -33.17 6.03 -0.45
C PHE A 488 -34.11 5.50 -1.54
N GLY A 489 -35.11 6.30 -1.86
CA GLY A 489 -35.92 6.16 -3.05
C GLY A 489 -35.15 6.53 -4.32
N GLN A 490 -35.73 6.23 -5.48
CA GLN A 490 -35.19 6.66 -6.76
C GLN A 490 -35.96 7.89 -7.25
N PRO A 491 -35.30 9.03 -7.51
CA PRO A 491 -35.95 10.23 -8.02
C PRO A 491 -36.52 9.98 -9.43
N ASN A 492 -37.78 10.41 -9.64
CA ASN A 492 -38.51 10.23 -10.90
C ASN A 492 -39.34 11.47 -11.30
N SER A 493 -39.16 12.58 -10.59
CA SER A 493 -39.91 13.83 -10.74
C SER A 493 -38.97 15.01 -10.49
N PRO A 494 -39.32 16.25 -10.88
CA PRO A 494 -38.64 17.43 -10.38
C PRO A 494 -38.84 17.57 -8.86
N PHE A 495 -37.79 17.97 -8.14
CA PHE A 495 -37.82 18.19 -6.69
C PHE A 495 -37.47 19.63 -6.33
N VAL A 496 -37.87 20.05 -5.13
CA VAL A 496 -37.37 21.26 -4.48
C VAL A 496 -36.63 20.93 -3.17
N LEU A 497 -35.83 21.87 -2.65
CA LEU A 497 -35.11 21.67 -1.39
C LEU A 497 -36.09 21.39 -0.24
N GLY A 498 -35.81 20.33 0.53
CA GLY A 498 -36.61 19.87 1.66
C GLY A 498 -37.67 18.82 1.33
N GLU A 499 -37.90 18.52 0.05
CA GLU A 499 -38.87 17.51 -0.38
C GLU A 499 -38.36 16.07 -0.13
N GLU A 500 -39.27 15.13 0.17
CA GLU A 500 -38.95 13.72 0.39
C GLU A 500 -39.06 12.92 -0.92
N ILE A 501 -38.08 12.07 -1.21
CA ILE A 501 -38.13 11.15 -2.35
C ILE A 501 -38.97 9.93 -1.97
N SER A 502 -39.88 9.53 -2.86
CA SER A 502 -40.68 8.31 -2.64
C SER A 502 -39.77 7.09 -2.52
N GLY A 503 -39.79 6.44 -1.35
CA GLY A 503 -38.89 5.34 -0.99
C GLY A 503 -37.77 5.70 -0.01
N GLY A 504 -37.62 6.97 0.34
CA GLY A 504 -36.71 7.44 1.39
C GLY A 504 -35.75 8.54 0.95
N GLY A 505 -35.38 9.40 1.88
CA GLY A 505 -34.38 10.45 1.67
C GLY A 505 -34.97 11.83 1.38
N ARG A 506 -34.50 12.83 2.12
CA ARG A 506 -34.90 14.23 1.99
C ARG A 506 -33.91 15.03 1.17
N VAL A 507 -34.37 15.75 0.15
CA VAL A 507 -33.52 16.56 -0.74
C VAL A 507 -32.91 17.74 0.01
N ILE A 508 -31.58 17.86 -0.01
CA ILE A 508 -30.83 18.94 0.65
C ILE A 508 -30.01 19.79 -0.32
N TYR A 509 -29.84 19.36 -1.58
CA TYR A 509 -29.12 20.13 -2.60
C TYR A 509 -29.56 19.77 -4.01
N MET A 510 -29.58 20.76 -4.90
CA MET A 510 -29.68 20.59 -6.35
C MET A 510 -28.85 21.66 -7.06
N GLY A 511 -27.95 21.28 -7.98
CA GLY A 511 -27.10 22.25 -8.69
C GLY A 511 -25.82 21.68 -9.29
N ASN A 512 -24.89 22.57 -9.64
CA ASN A 512 -23.62 22.27 -10.33
C ASN A 512 -22.38 22.58 -9.49
N ASP A 513 -22.53 22.91 -8.21
CA ASP A 513 -21.38 23.13 -7.33
C ASP A 513 -20.62 21.82 -7.14
N ASN A 514 -19.50 21.86 -6.41
CA ASN A 514 -18.68 20.69 -6.10
C ASN A 514 -18.61 20.37 -4.61
N ASN A 515 -19.27 21.17 -3.76
CA ASN A 515 -19.31 20.97 -2.31
C ASN A 515 -20.55 21.60 -1.64
N LYS A 516 -20.87 21.13 -0.43
CA LYS A 516 -21.91 21.67 0.46
C LYS A 516 -21.69 21.29 1.92
N PHE A 517 -21.93 22.20 2.87
CA PHE A 517 -22.07 21.86 4.30
C PHE A 517 -23.52 21.52 4.66
N HIS A 518 -23.71 20.41 5.39
CA HIS A 518 -24.95 20.04 6.06
C HIS A 518 -24.78 20.27 7.57
N LYS A 519 -25.53 21.21 8.12
CA LYS A 519 -25.36 21.77 9.48
C LYS A 519 -26.55 21.46 10.39
N ASN A 520 -26.42 21.72 11.69
CA ASN A 520 -27.43 21.47 12.73
C ASN A 520 -27.76 19.98 12.89
N LEU A 521 -26.73 19.14 12.86
CA LEU A 521 -26.82 17.69 13.02
C LEU A 521 -26.70 17.29 14.50
N GLN A 522 -27.20 16.11 14.84
CA GLN A 522 -27.06 15.53 16.17
C GLN A 522 -25.66 14.92 16.31
N SER A 523 -25.07 15.00 17.50
CA SER A 523 -23.74 14.47 17.78
C SER A 523 -23.71 12.95 17.80
N ASN A 524 -22.60 12.36 17.35
CA ASN A 524 -22.40 10.91 17.23
C ASN A 524 -23.50 10.16 16.44
N ILE A 525 -24.12 10.81 15.46
CA ILE A 525 -25.14 10.20 14.59
C ILE A 525 -24.57 10.01 13.18
N GLY A 526 -24.76 8.80 12.66
CA GLY A 526 -24.46 8.47 11.27
C GLY A 526 -25.50 9.07 10.34
N TYR A 527 -25.06 9.88 9.39
CA TYR A 527 -25.90 10.40 8.31
C TYR A 527 -25.49 9.78 6.99
N TYR A 528 -26.47 9.27 6.28
CA TYR A 528 -26.29 8.75 4.93
C TYR A 528 -26.75 9.81 3.94
N TYR A 529 -26.03 9.91 2.83
CA TYR A 529 -26.33 10.79 1.73
C TYR A 529 -26.32 9.98 0.46
N LYS A 530 -27.22 10.32 -0.47
CA LYS A 530 -27.16 9.80 -1.83
C LYS A 530 -27.18 10.97 -2.79
N VAL A 531 -26.27 10.94 -3.77
CA VAL A 531 -26.19 11.92 -4.85
C VAL A 531 -26.53 11.27 -6.17
N TRP A 532 -27.34 11.94 -6.98
CA TRP A 532 -27.65 11.55 -8.34
C TRP A 532 -27.21 12.65 -9.29
N SER A 533 -26.78 12.29 -10.50
CA SER A 533 -26.73 13.25 -11.61
C SER A 533 -28.05 13.25 -12.34
N PHE A 534 -28.42 14.37 -12.96
CA PHE A 534 -29.62 14.47 -13.79
C PHE A 534 -29.40 15.31 -15.05
N ASP A 535 -30.09 14.93 -16.13
CA ASP A 535 -30.06 15.64 -17.41
C ASP A 535 -31.15 16.71 -17.53
N ASN A 536 -31.18 17.40 -18.68
CA ASN A 536 -32.18 18.45 -18.96
C ASN A 536 -33.62 17.93 -19.07
N LYS A 537 -33.81 16.61 -19.17
CA LYS A 537 -35.13 15.94 -19.19
C LYS A 537 -35.51 15.38 -17.82
N LEU A 538 -34.68 15.60 -16.79
CA LEU A 538 -34.83 15.05 -15.44
C LEU A 538 -34.79 13.52 -15.41
N ASN A 539 -34.02 12.90 -16.30
CA ASN A 539 -33.58 11.53 -16.08
C ASN A 539 -32.47 11.55 -15.02
N TYR A 540 -32.54 10.66 -14.05
CA TYR A 540 -31.58 10.59 -12.95
C TYR A 540 -30.68 9.36 -13.11
N SER A 541 -29.44 9.46 -12.63
CA SER A 541 -28.52 8.32 -12.55
C SER A 541 -28.97 7.29 -11.50
N GLU A 542 -28.22 6.21 -11.25
CA GLU A 542 -28.52 5.27 -10.15
C GLU A 542 -28.26 5.87 -8.75
N GLY A 543 -27.36 6.83 -8.72
CA GLY A 543 -26.87 7.55 -7.55
C GLY A 543 -25.72 6.87 -6.82
N ILE A 544 -24.95 7.64 -6.06
CA ILE A 544 -23.84 7.17 -5.21
C ILE A 544 -24.13 7.53 -3.76
N ILE A 545 -23.92 6.60 -2.86
CA ILE A 545 -24.08 6.81 -1.42
C ILE A 545 -22.74 7.22 -0.80
N ALA A 546 -22.78 8.16 0.13
CA ALA A 546 -21.70 8.43 1.07
C ALA A 546 -22.31 8.61 2.46
N SER A 547 -21.55 8.33 3.51
CA SER A 547 -21.99 8.58 4.88
C SER A 547 -20.85 9.15 5.71
N ALA A 548 -21.22 9.86 6.76
CA ALA A 548 -20.30 10.28 7.80
C ALA A 548 -21.05 10.30 9.14
N THR A 549 -20.33 10.01 10.21
CA THR A 549 -20.82 10.13 11.58
C THR A 549 -20.25 11.41 12.17
N THR A 550 -21.11 12.30 12.65
CA THR A 550 -20.69 13.51 13.38
C THR A 550 -19.84 13.15 14.59
N PHE A 551 -18.98 14.06 15.05
CA PHE A 551 -18.21 13.81 16.26
C PHE A 551 -19.10 13.74 17.51
N CYS A 552 -18.59 13.11 18.56
CA CYS A 552 -19.21 13.17 19.88
C CYS A 552 -19.24 14.61 20.39
N GLU A 553 -20.32 14.97 21.07
CA GLU A 553 -20.38 16.24 21.80
C GLU A 553 -19.43 16.18 22.99
N ILE A 554 -18.68 17.26 23.19
CA ILE A 554 -17.79 17.39 24.34
C ILE A 554 -18.65 17.70 25.56
N ILE A 555 -18.58 16.88 26.60
CA ILE A 555 -19.37 17.07 27.81
C ILE A 555 -18.72 18.17 28.66
N SER A 556 -19.41 19.28 28.88
CA SER A 556 -18.94 20.39 29.73
C SER A 556 -19.86 20.71 30.90
N ASP A 557 -21.04 20.09 30.99
CA ASP A 557 -22.01 20.31 32.06
C ASP A 557 -21.87 19.23 33.14
N PHE A 558 -21.57 19.66 34.37
CA PHE A 558 -21.39 18.78 35.53
C PHE A 558 -22.40 19.12 36.65
N PRO A 559 -22.87 18.15 37.46
CA PRO A 559 -22.44 16.75 37.47
C PRO A 559 -23.04 15.91 36.34
N ILE A 560 -22.28 14.92 35.89
CA ILE A 560 -22.84 13.83 35.08
C ILE A 560 -23.31 12.70 35.99
N LEU A 561 -24.37 12.03 35.58
CA LEU A 561 -24.87 10.81 36.20
C LEU A 561 -25.20 9.81 35.09
N GLU A 562 -24.69 8.61 35.24
CA GLU A 562 -24.96 7.45 34.40
C GLU A 562 -25.38 6.28 35.30
N ASP A 563 -26.62 5.83 35.15
CA ASP A 563 -27.24 4.75 35.93
C ASP A 563 -27.56 3.50 35.09
N PHE A 564 -27.19 3.46 33.81
CA PHE A 564 -27.30 2.34 32.87
C PHE A 564 -28.74 1.87 32.56
N GLU A 565 -29.75 2.68 32.88
CA GLU A 565 -31.15 2.31 32.75
C GLU A 565 -31.64 2.23 31.29
N GLU A 566 -30.86 2.73 30.33
CA GLU A 566 -31.12 2.55 28.90
C GLU A 566 -30.85 1.11 28.41
N ASN A 567 -30.39 0.21 29.29
CA ASN A 567 -30.08 -1.19 28.98
C ASN A 567 -29.11 -1.34 27.79
N SER A 568 -28.21 -0.37 27.65
CA SER A 568 -27.18 -0.34 26.62
C SER A 568 -26.01 0.50 27.12
N ILE A 569 -24.85 0.34 26.48
CA ILE A 569 -23.70 1.17 26.81
C ILE A 569 -24.00 2.59 26.35
N PRO A 570 -23.78 3.61 27.20
CA PRO A 570 -24.18 4.97 26.87
C PRO A 570 -23.49 5.47 25.61
N SER A 571 -24.20 6.30 24.84
CA SER A 571 -23.67 6.84 23.58
C SER A 571 -22.34 7.56 23.81
N CYS A 572 -21.40 7.40 22.86
CA CYS A 572 -20.01 7.88 22.93
C CYS A 572 -19.07 7.19 23.93
N TRP A 573 -19.55 6.33 24.83
CA TRP A 573 -18.66 5.52 25.67
C TRP A 573 -17.99 4.47 24.80
N LYS A 574 -16.66 4.36 24.90
CA LYS A 574 -15.86 3.43 24.10
C LYS A 574 -15.48 2.22 24.93
N GLN A 575 -15.30 1.09 24.26
CA GLN A 575 -14.67 -0.07 24.87
C GLN A 575 -13.38 -0.40 24.13
N GLU A 576 -12.35 -0.71 24.89
CA GLU A 576 -11.05 -1.12 24.36
C GLU A 576 -10.68 -2.47 24.97
N VAL A 577 -10.61 -3.51 24.15
CA VAL A 577 -10.14 -4.84 24.58
C VAL A 577 -8.62 -4.84 24.55
N ILE A 578 -8.00 -4.97 25.73
CA ILE A 578 -6.54 -5.01 25.88
C ILE A 578 -6.04 -6.44 25.65
N THR A 579 -6.71 -7.43 26.23
CA THR A 579 -6.38 -8.85 26.09
C THR A 579 -7.63 -9.70 26.06
N GLY A 580 -7.66 -10.71 25.20
CA GLY A 580 -8.82 -11.61 25.03
C GLY A 580 -9.89 -11.03 24.11
N ASN A 581 -11.16 -11.35 24.39
CA ASN A 581 -12.31 -10.99 23.55
C ASN A 581 -13.59 -10.69 24.37
N THR A 582 -13.43 -10.34 25.65
CA THR A 582 -14.55 -10.02 26.55
C THR A 582 -14.74 -8.51 26.62
N TYR A 583 -16.01 -8.09 26.62
CA TYR A 583 -16.43 -6.69 26.71
C TYR A 583 -17.21 -6.47 28.01
N TRP A 584 -17.29 -5.22 28.47
CA TRP A 584 -18.27 -4.79 29.45
C TRP A 584 -19.68 -4.95 28.88
N GLN A 585 -20.62 -5.32 29.73
CA GLN A 585 -22.00 -5.61 29.38
C GLN A 585 -22.94 -4.91 30.34
N VAL A 586 -24.02 -4.31 29.83
CA VAL A 586 -25.11 -3.81 30.66
C VAL A 586 -26.10 -4.94 30.90
N GLY A 587 -26.52 -5.10 32.14
CA GLY A 587 -27.44 -6.15 32.56
C GLY A 587 -27.62 -6.19 34.07
N LYS A 588 -28.24 -7.27 34.56
CA LYS A 588 -28.53 -7.43 35.99
C LYS A 588 -27.42 -8.21 36.71
N GLY A 589 -26.82 -7.59 37.73
CA GLY A 589 -25.68 -8.14 38.44
C GLY A 589 -24.49 -8.35 37.50
N ASN A 590 -23.78 -9.47 37.66
CA ASN A 590 -22.69 -9.92 36.78
C ASN A 590 -23.18 -10.82 35.61
N GLY A 591 -24.47 -10.77 35.27
CA GLY A 591 -25.14 -11.69 34.35
C GLY A 591 -25.59 -13.02 34.97
N ASN A 592 -25.24 -13.28 36.24
CA ASN A 592 -25.63 -14.48 37.01
C ASN A 592 -26.27 -14.12 38.37
N ASN A 593 -26.93 -12.97 38.49
CA ASN A 593 -27.56 -12.48 39.73
C ASN A 593 -26.61 -12.36 40.93
N ALA A 594 -25.34 -11.99 40.70
CA ALA A 594 -24.43 -11.60 41.76
C ALA A 594 -23.86 -10.20 41.45
N PRO A 595 -24.31 -9.14 42.15
CA PRO A 595 -25.36 -9.12 43.18
C PRO A 595 -26.76 -9.40 42.61
N GLU A 596 -27.70 -9.77 43.49
CA GLU A 596 -29.06 -10.20 43.09
C GLU A 596 -29.86 -9.07 42.45
N GLU A 597 -29.63 -7.82 42.88
CA GLU A 597 -30.24 -6.62 42.31
C GLU A 597 -29.15 -5.59 41.97
N PRO A 598 -29.34 -4.75 40.93
CA PRO A 598 -28.55 -3.55 40.69
C PRO A 598 -28.56 -2.61 41.90
N TYR A 599 -27.65 -1.63 41.94
CA TYR A 599 -27.65 -0.65 43.03
C TYR A 599 -28.83 0.31 42.88
N SER A 600 -29.09 0.75 41.66
CA SER A 600 -30.20 1.61 41.27
C SER A 600 -30.97 1.02 40.10
N GLY A 601 -32.27 1.28 40.03
CA GLY A 601 -33.06 0.93 38.85
C GLY A 601 -33.11 -0.58 38.54
N PHE A 602 -32.96 -0.91 37.27
CA PHE A 602 -33.13 -2.25 36.71
C PHE A 602 -31.84 -2.83 36.12
N PHE A 603 -30.83 -2.01 35.81
CA PHE A 603 -29.60 -2.45 35.16
C PHE A 603 -28.36 -1.86 35.82
N ASN A 604 -27.25 -2.57 35.69
CA ASN A 604 -25.91 -2.08 36.01
C ASN A 604 -24.98 -2.46 34.85
N ILE A 605 -23.72 -2.02 34.90
CA ILE A 605 -22.70 -2.54 33.97
C ILE A 605 -21.82 -3.56 34.68
N TYR A 606 -21.36 -4.58 33.97
CA TYR A 606 -20.48 -5.60 34.52
C TYR A 606 -19.45 -6.09 33.52
N PHE A 607 -18.34 -6.60 34.05
CA PHE A 607 -17.32 -7.32 33.31
C PHE A 607 -17.17 -8.70 33.90
N LYS A 608 -17.39 -9.73 33.08
CA LYS A 608 -17.25 -11.13 33.48
C LYS A 608 -16.67 -11.93 32.32
N SER A 609 -15.64 -12.73 32.62
CA SER A 609 -15.08 -13.68 31.66
C SER A 609 -14.94 -15.06 32.30
N GLU A 610 -15.13 -16.10 31.49
CA GLU A 610 -14.78 -17.47 31.86
C GLU A 610 -13.27 -17.74 31.62
N ASN A 611 -12.60 -16.87 30.84
CA ASN A 611 -11.17 -16.95 30.55
C ASN A 611 -10.38 -15.97 31.43
N GLN A 612 -9.33 -16.47 32.09
CA GLN A 612 -8.44 -15.62 32.87
C GLN A 612 -7.60 -14.70 31.97
N LEU A 613 -7.20 -13.56 32.53
CA LEU A 613 -6.44 -12.47 31.93
C LEU A 613 -7.13 -11.72 30.79
N ASN A 614 -8.42 -11.98 30.52
CA ASN A 614 -9.19 -11.11 29.64
C ASN A 614 -9.32 -9.72 30.29
N THR A 615 -8.93 -8.68 29.56
CA THR A 615 -8.91 -7.30 30.05
C THR A 615 -9.57 -6.36 29.06
N ALA A 616 -10.47 -5.51 29.54
CA ALA A 616 -11.05 -4.43 28.74
C ALA A 616 -11.25 -3.15 29.54
N LYS A 617 -11.04 -2.00 28.88
CA LYS A 617 -11.39 -0.67 29.38
C LYS A 617 -12.77 -0.27 28.88
N LEU A 618 -13.57 0.32 29.75
CA LEU A 618 -14.74 1.13 29.43
C LEU A 618 -14.34 2.60 29.61
N ILE A 619 -14.36 3.37 28.52
CA ILE A 619 -13.82 4.72 28.41
C ILE A 619 -14.97 5.71 28.27
N ILE A 620 -15.00 6.69 29.18
CA ILE A 620 -15.96 7.80 29.17
C ILE A 620 -15.57 8.82 28.08
N PRO A 621 -16.52 9.48 27.39
CA PRO A 621 -16.24 10.52 26.37
C PRO A 621 -15.33 11.65 26.87
N ASN A 622 -14.80 12.47 25.96
CA ASN A 622 -14.01 13.65 26.32
C ASN A 622 -14.83 14.60 27.20
N LEU A 623 -14.29 14.90 28.38
CA LEU A 623 -14.84 15.82 29.37
C LEU A 623 -14.08 17.13 29.31
N ASN A 624 -14.81 18.24 29.18
CA ASN A 624 -14.27 19.58 29.22
C ASN A 624 -14.56 20.23 30.57
N PHE A 625 -13.57 20.16 31.46
CA PHE A 625 -13.63 20.75 32.79
C PHE A 625 -13.23 22.24 32.81
N GLY A 626 -13.32 22.97 31.70
CA GLY A 626 -12.83 24.35 31.58
C GLY A 626 -13.31 25.29 32.68
N GLY A 627 -12.47 25.52 33.69
CA GLY A 627 -12.72 26.37 34.86
C GLY A 627 -12.66 25.64 36.21
N PHE A 628 -12.75 24.31 36.25
CA PHE A 628 -12.74 23.51 37.49
C PHE A 628 -11.32 23.01 37.86
N ASP A 629 -11.04 22.85 39.16
CA ASP A 629 -9.71 22.48 39.66
C ASP A 629 -9.49 20.96 39.70
N TYR A 630 -10.53 20.22 40.09
CA TYR A 630 -10.51 18.77 40.17
C TYR A 630 -11.90 18.19 39.94
N ALA A 631 -11.96 16.88 39.71
CA ALA A 631 -13.23 16.17 39.66
C ALA A 631 -13.22 14.99 40.64
N VAL A 632 -14.40 14.60 41.08
CA VAL A 632 -14.61 13.39 41.87
C VAL A 632 -15.45 12.45 41.04
N LEU A 633 -14.89 11.28 40.76
CA LEU A 633 -15.61 10.13 40.21
C LEU A 633 -16.17 9.33 41.38
N SER A 634 -17.49 9.20 41.44
CA SER A 634 -18.17 8.36 42.43
C SER A 634 -18.95 7.26 41.71
N PHE A 635 -18.92 6.03 42.24
CA PHE A 635 -19.66 4.90 41.69
C PHE A 635 -19.91 3.85 42.77
N TYR A 636 -20.89 2.98 42.55
CA TYR A 636 -21.07 1.77 43.34
C TYR A 636 -20.47 0.59 42.61
N TYR A 637 -19.79 -0.31 43.33
CA TYR A 637 -19.26 -1.52 42.72
C TYR A 637 -19.47 -2.76 43.60
N THR A 638 -19.40 -3.91 42.94
CA THR A 638 -19.25 -5.22 43.57
C THR A 638 -18.18 -6.02 42.87
N ASN A 639 -17.62 -6.98 43.59
CA ASN A 639 -16.64 -7.92 43.07
C ASN A 639 -16.93 -9.28 43.70
N ALA A 640 -17.33 -10.25 42.89
CA ALA A 640 -17.91 -11.51 43.38
C ALA A 640 -16.97 -12.23 44.37
N SER A 641 -17.52 -12.77 45.47
CA SER A 641 -16.72 -13.43 46.51
C SER A 641 -16.34 -14.85 46.12
N THR A 642 -15.08 -15.07 45.77
CA THR A 642 -14.58 -16.40 45.42
C THR A 642 -13.16 -16.62 45.97
N CYS A 643 -12.54 -17.77 45.68
CA CYS A 643 -11.13 -18.01 46.04
C CYS A 643 -10.14 -17.23 45.17
N THR A 644 -10.62 -16.68 44.06
CA THR A 644 -9.91 -15.85 43.09
C THR A 644 -10.66 -14.51 42.92
N GLN A 645 -9.97 -13.43 42.57
CA GLN A 645 -10.60 -12.12 42.47
C GLN A 645 -10.29 -11.46 41.15
N ASP A 646 -11.31 -10.94 40.48
CA ASP A 646 -11.13 -10.07 39.32
C ASP A 646 -10.66 -8.69 39.77
N ARG A 647 -9.92 -7.99 38.91
CA ARG A 647 -9.32 -6.70 39.26
C ARG A 647 -10.01 -5.57 38.51
N LEU A 648 -10.45 -4.55 39.24
CA LEU A 648 -10.91 -3.28 38.67
C LEU A 648 -9.82 -2.22 38.87
N LYS A 649 -9.53 -1.44 37.85
CA LYS A 649 -8.66 -0.27 37.93
C LYS A 649 -9.34 0.94 37.34
N ILE A 650 -9.05 2.10 37.93
CA ILE A 650 -9.55 3.39 37.47
C ILE A 650 -8.39 4.17 36.89
N TYR A 651 -8.55 4.62 35.66
CA TYR A 651 -7.55 5.41 34.96
C TYR A 651 -8.12 6.77 34.56
N TYR A 652 -7.25 7.76 34.43
CA TYR A 652 -7.56 9.01 33.74
C TYR A 652 -6.40 9.49 32.88
N ARG A 653 -6.68 10.42 31.98
CA ARG A 653 -5.68 11.15 31.20
C ARG A 653 -6.21 12.53 30.86
N THR A 654 -5.33 13.53 30.74
CA THR A 654 -5.72 14.93 30.51
C THR A 654 -5.85 15.28 29.01
N ASP A 655 -5.40 14.38 28.14
CA ASP A 655 -5.52 14.51 26.69
C ASP A 655 -5.66 13.13 26.04
N GLU A 656 -6.37 13.04 24.92
CA GLU A 656 -6.68 11.76 24.26
C GLU A 656 -5.46 11.04 23.66
N PHE A 657 -4.32 11.73 23.53
CA PHE A 657 -3.06 11.15 23.06
C PHE A 657 -2.07 10.90 24.20
N SER A 658 -2.36 11.35 25.41
CA SER A 658 -1.52 11.12 26.59
C SER A 658 -1.68 9.71 27.17
N ASP A 659 -0.64 9.24 27.85
CA ASP A 659 -0.63 7.96 28.55
C ASP A 659 -1.67 7.93 29.68
N TRP A 660 -2.26 6.75 29.91
CA TRP A 660 -3.20 6.54 31.01
C TRP A 660 -2.49 6.58 32.38
N ILE A 661 -2.98 7.43 33.27
CA ILE A 661 -2.55 7.50 34.68
C ILE A 661 -3.49 6.66 35.54
N LEU A 662 -2.93 5.69 36.27
CA LEU A 662 -3.68 4.86 37.22
C LEU A 662 -4.04 5.67 38.48
N LEU A 663 -5.33 5.75 38.81
CA LEU A 663 -5.83 6.39 40.02
C LEU A 663 -6.02 5.40 41.16
N GLU A 664 -6.68 4.27 40.91
CA GLU A 664 -7.06 3.33 41.98
C GLU A 664 -7.13 1.88 41.49
N THR A 665 -6.92 0.91 42.38
CA THR A 665 -7.02 -0.53 42.09
C THR A 665 -7.84 -1.28 43.14
N TYR A 666 -8.92 -1.93 42.71
CA TYR A 666 -9.77 -2.78 43.55
C TYR A 666 -9.53 -4.25 43.23
N PHE A 667 -9.20 -5.02 44.26
CA PHE A 667 -8.85 -6.44 44.14
C PHE A 667 -9.30 -7.28 45.35
N SER A 668 -10.33 -6.83 46.07
CA SER A 668 -10.88 -7.54 47.24
C SER A 668 -12.28 -8.08 46.96
N ASN A 669 -12.71 -9.07 47.74
CA ASN A 669 -14.08 -9.60 47.75
C ASN A 669 -15.04 -8.49 48.22
N VAL A 670 -16.00 -8.11 47.38
CA VAL A 670 -16.99 -7.06 47.67
C VAL A 670 -18.37 -7.54 47.21
N THR A 671 -19.06 -8.29 48.07
CA THR A 671 -20.33 -8.98 47.72
C THR A 671 -21.58 -8.12 47.86
N LYS A 672 -21.46 -6.92 48.41
CA LYS A 672 -22.53 -5.95 48.54
C LYS A 672 -22.12 -4.69 47.81
N TRP A 673 -23.09 -4.02 47.18
CA TRP A 673 -22.86 -2.72 46.55
C TRP A 673 -22.14 -1.79 47.53
N THR A 674 -20.91 -1.44 47.16
CA THR A 674 -20.03 -0.63 47.97
C THR A 674 -19.74 0.65 47.21
N PHE A 675 -19.99 1.76 47.88
CA PHE A 675 -19.69 3.08 47.35
C PHE A 675 -18.17 3.28 47.26
N SER A 676 -17.72 3.86 46.15
CA SER A 676 -16.35 4.31 45.99
C SER A 676 -16.31 5.72 45.42
N GLU A 677 -15.31 6.48 45.88
CA GLU A 677 -14.96 7.80 45.39
C GLU A 677 -13.48 7.84 45.03
N VAL A 678 -13.20 8.37 43.83
CA VAL A 678 -11.85 8.50 43.29
C VAL A 678 -11.63 9.95 42.88
N LEU A 679 -10.61 10.57 43.45
CA LEU A 679 -10.20 11.93 43.13
C LEU A 679 -9.46 11.94 41.79
N ILE A 680 -9.84 12.88 40.92
CA ILE A 680 -9.15 13.17 39.67
C ILE A 680 -8.41 14.50 39.89
N PRO A 681 -7.08 14.45 40.15
CA PRO A 681 -6.38 15.58 40.76
C PRO A 681 -6.07 16.72 39.79
N ILE A 682 -6.03 16.45 38.49
CA ILE A 682 -5.76 17.43 37.44
C ILE A 682 -6.78 17.19 36.33
N VAL A 683 -7.52 18.24 35.96
CA VAL A 683 -8.52 18.18 34.90
C VAL A 683 -8.22 19.22 33.81
N SER A 684 -8.72 18.97 32.60
CA SER A 684 -8.46 19.78 31.41
C SER A 684 -9.72 19.86 30.54
N LYS A 685 -9.60 20.52 29.38
CA LYS A 685 -10.68 20.60 28.37
C LYS A 685 -10.88 19.29 27.58
N SER A 686 -10.06 18.28 27.82
CA SER A 686 -9.94 17.05 27.03
C SER A 686 -9.71 15.81 27.91
N THR A 687 -10.12 15.87 29.17
CA THR A 687 -9.90 14.78 30.13
C THR A 687 -10.75 13.55 29.77
N GLN A 688 -10.17 12.37 29.88
CA GLN A 688 -10.88 11.09 29.78
C GLN A 688 -10.65 10.24 31.02
N ILE A 689 -11.63 9.40 31.34
CA ILE A 689 -11.62 8.49 32.49
C ILE A 689 -12.00 7.09 31.99
N ALA A 690 -11.39 6.05 32.55
CA ALA A 690 -11.67 4.68 32.17
C ALA A 690 -11.73 3.71 33.34
N PHE A 691 -12.66 2.75 33.25
CA PHE A 691 -12.74 1.57 34.10
C PHE A 691 -12.11 0.38 33.38
N GLU A 692 -10.98 -0.14 33.87
CA GLU A 692 -10.35 -1.35 33.34
C GLU A 692 -10.67 -2.55 34.23
N ALA A 693 -11.27 -3.60 33.68
CA ALA A 693 -11.45 -4.85 34.40
C ALA A 693 -10.56 -5.94 33.80
N THR A 694 -9.90 -6.71 34.66
CA THR A 694 -9.15 -7.93 34.30
C THR A 694 -9.80 -9.13 34.97
N SER A 695 -10.18 -10.14 34.20
CA SER A 695 -10.62 -11.42 34.75
C SER A 695 -9.43 -12.21 35.29
N LEU A 696 -9.53 -12.71 36.51
CA LEU A 696 -8.53 -13.51 37.20
C LEU A 696 -9.19 -14.70 37.90
N GLY A 697 -10.36 -15.12 37.40
CA GLY A 697 -11.19 -16.18 37.97
C GLY A 697 -12.10 -15.71 39.10
N GLY A 698 -12.18 -14.41 39.39
CA GLY A 698 -13.31 -13.87 40.14
C GLY A 698 -14.54 -13.94 39.25
N HIS A 699 -15.72 -14.18 39.81
CA HIS A 699 -16.93 -14.36 38.99
C HIS A 699 -17.50 -13.02 38.47
N GLY A 700 -16.66 -12.06 38.09
CA GLY A 700 -17.06 -10.77 37.53
C GLY A 700 -17.15 -9.60 38.52
N ILE A 701 -17.01 -8.41 37.95
CA ILE A 701 -17.11 -7.10 38.60
C ILE A 701 -18.36 -6.39 38.08
N CYS A 702 -19.11 -5.74 38.96
CA CYS A 702 -20.25 -4.90 38.57
C CYS A 702 -20.01 -3.46 39.04
N ILE A 703 -20.45 -2.49 38.24
CA ILE A 703 -20.42 -1.06 38.52
C ILE A 703 -21.79 -0.49 38.23
N ASP A 704 -22.22 0.48 39.04
CA ASP A 704 -23.50 1.14 38.88
C ASP A 704 -23.44 2.57 39.41
N TYR A 705 -24.37 3.43 38.97
CA TYR A 705 -24.55 4.81 39.41
C TYR A 705 -23.26 5.64 39.35
N VAL A 706 -22.65 5.69 38.16
CA VAL A 706 -21.42 6.44 37.90
C VAL A 706 -21.75 7.93 37.84
N SER A 707 -21.15 8.72 38.71
CA SER A 707 -21.29 10.17 38.71
C SER A 707 -19.93 10.85 38.71
N ILE A 708 -19.82 11.92 37.92
CA ILE A 708 -18.64 12.79 37.93
C ILE A 708 -19.09 14.18 38.31
N LYS A 709 -18.57 14.66 39.44
CA LYS A 709 -18.76 16.03 39.90
C LYS A 709 -17.48 16.79 39.66
N ALA A 710 -17.57 17.87 38.89
CA ALA A 710 -16.51 18.85 38.82
C ALA A 710 -16.63 19.74 40.05
N HIS A 711 -15.51 19.98 40.72
CA HIS A 711 -15.46 20.78 41.93
C HIS A 711 -14.53 21.97 41.72
N TYR A 712 -15.02 23.12 42.13
CA TYR A 712 -14.17 24.15 42.66
C TYR A 712 -13.81 23.74 44.09
N ASN A 713 -12.62 24.06 44.53
CA ASN A 713 -12.20 23.76 45.89
C ASN A 713 -13.05 24.59 46.90
N ALA A 714 -13.98 24.00 47.70
CA ALA A 714 -14.24 24.35 49.12
C ALA A 714 -15.62 23.92 49.74
N LEU A 715 -15.55 23.25 50.90
CA LEU A 715 -16.58 23.10 51.95
C LEU A 715 -16.76 24.37 52.82
N TYR A 716 -15.89 25.35 52.63
CA TYR A 716 -15.78 26.59 53.39
C TYR A 716 -15.66 27.73 52.37
N PRO A 717 -16.78 28.30 51.91
CA PRO A 717 -16.72 29.29 50.83
C PRO A 717 -15.89 30.51 51.29
N PRO A 718 -14.90 30.97 50.50
CA PRO A 718 -14.10 32.12 50.87
C PRO A 718 -14.95 33.41 50.84
N PRO A 719 -14.56 34.45 51.58
CA PRO A 719 -15.07 35.80 51.34
C PRO A 719 -14.69 36.25 49.92
N SER A 720 -15.57 37.02 49.26
CA SER A 720 -15.34 37.54 47.90
C SER A 720 -15.16 39.05 47.92
N ASN A 721 -14.70 39.64 46.81
CA ASN A 721 -14.58 41.10 46.66
C ASN A 721 -13.78 41.79 47.78
N LEU A 722 -12.69 41.17 48.25
CA LEU A 722 -11.73 41.88 49.11
C LEU A 722 -11.21 43.09 48.33
N THR A 723 -11.30 44.27 48.93
CA THR A 723 -10.94 45.54 48.32
C THR A 723 -10.37 46.49 49.36
N VAL A 724 -9.46 47.36 48.91
CA VAL A 724 -8.95 48.50 49.67
C VAL A 724 -9.85 49.69 49.38
N ILE A 725 -10.53 50.22 50.39
CA ILE A 725 -11.44 51.36 50.20
C ILE A 725 -10.68 52.68 50.22
N ASP A 726 -9.79 52.85 51.20
CA ASP A 726 -8.87 53.98 51.26
C ASP A 726 -7.60 53.63 52.05
N THR A 727 -6.59 54.46 51.86
CA THR A 727 -5.30 54.37 52.54
C THR A 727 -4.94 55.76 53.06
N ASP A 728 -4.41 55.83 54.28
CA ASP A 728 -3.80 57.03 54.81
C ASP A 728 -2.29 56.82 55.03
N SER A 729 -1.59 57.81 55.61
CA SER A 729 -0.14 57.74 55.83
C SER A 729 0.36 56.56 56.70
N HIS A 730 -0.52 55.87 57.44
CA HIS A 730 -0.20 54.80 58.38
C HIS A 730 -1.31 53.74 58.54
N SER A 731 -2.36 53.74 57.72
CA SER A 731 -3.46 52.78 57.82
C SER A 731 -4.05 52.40 56.46
N ILE A 732 -4.57 51.17 56.38
CA ILE A 732 -5.23 50.60 55.19
C ILE A 732 -6.60 50.11 55.62
N HIS A 733 -7.65 50.59 54.94
CA HIS A 733 -9.02 50.20 55.19
C HIS A 733 -9.46 49.17 54.14
N LEU A 734 -9.91 48.01 54.61
CA LEU A 734 -10.27 46.84 53.81
C LEU A 734 -11.74 46.48 54.00
N THR A 735 -12.40 46.07 52.93
CA THR A 735 -13.74 45.46 52.99
C THR A 735 -13.84 44.26 52.06
N TRP A 736 -14.77 43.36 52.37
CA TRP A 736 -15.08 42.21 51.54
C TRP A 736 -16.58 41.90 51.62
N GLU A 737 -17.05 41.03 50.74
CA GLU A 737 -18.41 40.49 50.78
C GLU A 737 -18.45 39.19 51.58
N GLU A 738 -19.56 38.99 52.31
CA GLU A 738 -19.77 37.75 53.02
C GLU A 738 -19.95 36.57 52.03
N PRO A 739 -19.50 35.35 52.38
CA PRO A 739 -19.62 34.19 51.52
C PRO A 739 -21.09 33.88 51.12
N ALA A 740 -21.33 33.62 49.84
CA ALA A 740 -22.67 33.51 49.24
C ALA A 740 -23.56 32.33 49.75
N ARG A 741 -23.09 31.53 50.72
CA ARG A 741 -23.85 30.41 51.32
C ARG A 741 -23.32 30.10 52.73
N VAL A 742 -24.20 30.15 53.75
CA VAL A 742 -23.81 30.03 55.17
C VAL A 742 -24.20 28.68 55.76
N VAL A 743 -23.62 27.60 55.23
CA VAL A 743 -23.49 26.33 55.96
C VAL A 743 -22.08 25.81 55.69
N PRO A 744 -21.22 25.63 56.71
CA PRO A 744 -21.48 25.73 58.16
C PRO A 744 -21.69 27.18 58.68
N GLU A 745 -21.99 27.37 59.98
CA GLU A 745 -22.29 28.70 60.56
C GLU A 745 -21.00 29.55 60.63
N LEU A 746 -21.05 30.78 60.11
CA LEU A 746 -19.91 31.71 60.05
C LEU A 746 -19.65 32.30 61.44
N VAL A 747 -18.40 32.19 61.90
CA VAL A 747 -17.93 32.67 63.21
C VAL A 747 -17.23 34.03 63.08
N GLY A 748 -16.66 34.31 61.91
CA GLY A 748 -15.93 35.55 61.62
C GLY A 748 -14.83 35.29 60.59
N TYR A 749 -13.91 36.23 60.46
CA TYR A 749 -12.89 36.26 59.44
C TYR A 749 -11.49 36.37 60.04
N LYS A 750 -10.50 35.76 59.41
CA LYS A 750 -9.10 36.00 59.71
C LYS A 750 -8.47 36.80 58.59
N LEU A 751 -7.94 37.97 58.93
CA LEU A 751 -7.15 38.78 58.01
C LEU A 751 -5.68 38.40 58.12
N TYR A 752 -5.06 38.13 56.98
CA TYR A 752 -3.64 37.87 56.83
C TYR A 752 -2.98 39.06 56.16
N ARG A 753 -1.85 39.51 56.73
CA ARG A 753 -0.98 40.56 56.19
C ARG A 753 0.37 39.96 55.86
N ASN A 754 0.80 40.03 54.60
CA ASN A 754 2.04 39.44 54.08
C ASN A 754 2.15 37.95 54.45
N GLY A 755 1.04 37.22 54.31
CA GLY A 755 0.92 35.80 54.68
C GLY A 755 0.85 35.51 56.19
N VAL A 756 0.90 36.52 57.06
CA VAL A 756 0.85 36.35 58.53
C VAL A 756 -0.50 36.78 59.08
N TYR A 757 -1.16 35.91 59.84
CA TYR A 757 -2.40 36.24 60.53
C TYR A 757 -2.21 37.43 61.49
N THR A 758 -3.07 38.44 61.38
CA THR A 758 -3.02 39.68 62.20
C THR A 758 -3.31 39.44 63.69
N GLY A 759 -3.74 38.23 64.06
CA GLY A 759 -3.93 37.82 65.46
C GLY A 759 -5.32 38.15 66.01
N GLN A 760 -6.19 38.77 65.20
CA GLN A 760 -7.55 39.16 65.59
C GLN A 760 -8.59 38.48 64.70
N LEU A 761 -9.58 37.84 65.33
CA LEU A 761 -10.75 37.33 64.63
C LEU A 761 -11.72 38.50 64.43
N ILE A 762 -12.14 38.71 63.18
CA ILE A 762 -12.92 39.87 62.76
C ILE A 762 -14.37 39.40 62.56
N PRO A 763 -15.35 39.87 63.34
CA PRO A 763 -16.73 39.39 63.22
C PRO A 763 -17.51 40.02 62.06
N GLU A 764 -17.04 41.15 61.53
CA GLU A 764 -17.68 41.93 60.46
C GLU A 764 -16.87 41.84 59.16
N ASN A 765 -17.44 42.30 58.04
CA ASN A 765 -16.82 42.22 56.72
C ASN A 765 -15.96 43.44 56.33
N GLU A 766 -15.47 44.16 57.33
CA GLU A 766 -14.56 45.30 57.19
C GLU A 766 -13.48 45.31 58.28
N TYR A 767 -12.30 45.86 57.95
CA TYR A 767 -11.20 46.00 58.90
C TYR A 767 -10.27 47.16 58.54
N THR A 768 -9.81 47.88 59.56
CA THR A 768 -8.77 48.92 59.41
C THR A 768 -7.47 48.44 60.03
N ASP A 769 -6.46 48.22 59.21
CA ASP A 769 -5.13 47.87 59.68
C ASP A 769 -4.30 49.14 59.89
N SER A 770 -4.00 49.45 61.15
CA SER A 770 -3.40 50.72 61.57
C SER A 770 -1.98 50.56 62.10
N GLY A 771 -1.20 51.65 62.07
CA GLY A 771 0.18 51.66 62.57
C GLY A 771 1.16 51.01 61.60
N LEU A 772 0.79 50.99 60.32
CA LEU A 772 1.58 50.46 59.24
C LEU A 772 2.75 51.38 58.94
N GLN A 773 3.90 50.77 58.64
CA GLN A 773 5.07 51.47 58.14
C GLN A 773 4.96 51.65 56.63
N ILE A 774 5.83 52.46 56.06
CA ILE A 774 5.91 52.62 54.61
C ILE A 774 6.32 51.28 53.97
N GLY A 775 5.51 50.76 53.06
CA GLY A 775 5.69 49.45 52.46
C GLY A 775 4.46 48.98 51.69
N SER A 776 4.67 47.95 50.86
CA SER A 776 3.58 47.22 50.23
C SER A 776 3.12 46.11 51.17
N TYR A 777 1.81 45.99 51.30
CA TYR A 777 1.13 45.03 52.15
C TYR A 777 0.20 44.19 51.29
N GLU A 778 0.40 42.90 51.37
CA GLU A 778 -0.45 41.89 50.77
C GLU A 778 -1.51 41.47 51.80
N TYR A 779 -2.78 41.55 51.42
CA TYR A 779 -3.89 41.14 52.27
C TYR A 779 -4.72 40.05 51.59
N PHE A 780 -5.06 39.03 52.36
CA PHE A 780 -6.17 38.14 52.05
C PHE A 780 -6.95 37.83 53.31
N VAL A 781 -8.21 37.45 53.15
CA VAL A 781 -9.11 37.12 54.26
C VAL A 781 -9.60 35.69 54.10
N THR A 782 -9.64 34.93 55.19
CA THR A 782 -10.36 33.65 55.25
C THR A 782 -11.59 33.79 56.14
N ALA A 783 -12.64 33.03 55.86
CA ALA A 783 -13.80 32.87 56.71
C ALA A 783 -13.60 31.66 57.65
N LEU A 784 -13.97 31.83 58.93
CA LEU A 784 -13.93 30.79 59.95
C LEU A 784 -15.35 30.33 60.27
N TYR A 785 -15.55 29.02 60.29
CA TYR A 785 -16.86 28.40 60.48
C TYR A 785 -16.88 27.52 61.73
N ASN A 786 -18.05 27.36 62.35
CA ASN A 786 -18.30 26.38 63.38
C ASN A 786 -19.19 25.24 62.85
N ASN A 787 -18.96 24.03 63.37
CA ASN A 787 -19.83 22.87 63.20
C ASN A 787 -20.07 22.35 61.74
N PRO A 788 -19.08 21.69 61.12
CA PRO A 788 -17.75 21.37 61.64
C PRO A 788 -16.84 22.60 61.62
N PHE A 789 -15.99 22.70 62.64
CA PHE A 789 -15.02 23.79 62.72
C PHE A 789 -14.04 23.72 61.56
N GLY A 790 -13.85 24.82 60.85
CA GLY A 790 -12.85 24.91 59.78
C GLY A 790 -12.76 26.30 59.19
N GLU A 791 -11.69 26.50 58.43
CA GLU A 791 -11.31 27.79 57.83
C GLU A 791 -11.36 27.67 56.31
N SER A 792 -11.86 28.71 55.64
CA SER A 792 -11.94 28.75 54.17
C SER A 792 -10.58 28.85 53.51
N LEU A 793 -10.57 28.61 52.21
CA LEU A 793 -9.49 29.14 51.37
C LEU A 793 -9.45 30.68 51.47
N PRO A 794 -8.32 31.31 51.17
CA PRO A 794 -8.22 32.76 51.06
C PRO A 794 -9.21 33.35 50.05
N SER A 795 -9.66 34.57 50.31
CA SER A 795 -10.21 35.45 49.27
C SER A 795 -9.16 35.73 48.19
N ASP A 796 -9.58 36.42 47.13
CA ASP A 796 -8.62 37.13 46.27
C ASP A 796 -7.69 37.99 47.13
N THR A 797 -6.43 38.04 46.73
CA THR A 797 -5.41 38.82 47.41
C THR A 797 -5.43 40.24 46.88
N VAL A 798 -5.46 41.22 47.80
CA VAL A 798 -5.29 42.63 47.44
C VAL A 798 -3.97 43.16 47.93
N PHE A 799 -3.34 43.97 47.09
CA PHE A 799 -2.12 44.69 47.44
C PHE A 799 -2.48 46.13 47.77
N ALA A 800 -1.91 46.62 48.86
CA ALA A 800 -2.16 47.95 49.36
C ALA A 800 -0.83 48.55 49.83
N GLU A 801 -0.55 49.78 49.42
CA GLU A 801 0.74 50.40 49.70
C GLU A 801 0.59 51.61 50.61
N ILE A 802 1.37 51.62 51.70
CA ILE A 802 1.72 52.86 52.38
C ILE A 802 2.96 53.39 51.67
N ILE A 803 2.79 54.28 50.69
CA ILE A 803 3.90 54.82 49.88
C ILE A 803 4.55 56.06 50.50
N SER A 804 5.88 56.09 50.44
CA SER A 804 6.70 57.30 50.50
C SER A 804 6.74 57.96 49.12
N SER A 805 7.04 59.24 49.05
CA SER A 805 7.01 60.08 47.84
C SER A 805 8.00 59.73 46.72
N ASN A 806 8.61 58.53 46.68
CA ASN A 806 9.52 58.12 45.58
C ASN A 806 9.75 56.58 45.48
N PRO A 807 8.90 55.82 44.76
CA PRO A 807 9.09 54.39 44.50
C PRO A 807 10.04 54.09 43.33
N VAL A 808 10.59 52.87 43.28
CA VAL A 808 11.41 52.34 42.17
C VAL A 808 10.79 51.04 41.63
N VAL A 809 10.91 50.78 40.33
CA VAL A 809 10.25 49.65 39.65
C VAL A 809 11.27 48.62 39.21
N LEU A 810 11.07 47.34 39.55
CA LEU A 810 11.78 46.20 38.99
C LEU A 810 10.89 45.52 37.94
N ILE A 811 11.31 45.54 36.68
CA ILE A 811 10.62 44.83 35.60
C ILE A 811 11.33 43.50 35.37
N LEU A 812 10.62 42.38 35.50
CA LEU A 812 11.12 41.05 35.23
C LEU A 812 10.55 40.51 33.92
N GLU A 813 11.43 40.04 33.05
CA GLU A 813 11.09 39.40 31.78
C GLU A 813 11.78 38.03 31.71
N ALA A 814 11.27 37.14 30.87
CA ALA A 814 11.92 35.88 30.55
C ALA A 814 11.98 35.68 29.03
N GLU A 815 13.10 35.16 28.55
CA GLU A 815 13.32 34.78 27.16
C GLU A 815 13.69 33.29 27.12
N GLY A 816 12.83 32.47 26.49
CA GLY A 816 12.87 31.01 26.56
C GLY A 816 11.80 30.42 27.50
N ASN A 817 11.79 29.09 27.69
CA ASN A 817 10.81 28.42 28.56
C ASN A 817 11.38 28.11 29.95
N GLY A 818 10.76 28.73 30.95
CA GLY A 818 11.06 28.59 32.37
C GLY A 818 10.28 29.60 33.19
N LEU A 819 10.27 29.41 34.52
CA LEU A 819 9.50 30.20 35.46
C LEU A 819 10.43 31.04 36.36
N LEU A 820 9.93 32.22 36.76
CA LEU A 820 10.55 33.05 37.81
C LEU A 820 9.70 33.01 39.07
N ASN A 821 10.35 32.92 40.22
CA ASN A 821 9.67 32.85 41.52
C ASN A 821 8.78 34.06 41.84
N LEU A 822 9.08 35.24 41.28
CA LEU A 822 8.30 36.46 41.44
C LEU A 822 7.30 36.68 40.29
N GLY A 823 7.31 35.85 39.25
CA GLY A 823 6.52 36.05 38.04
C GLY A 823 7.06 37.16 37.12
N ILE A 824 6.72 37.06 35.84
CA ILE A 824 7.08 38.05 34.80
C ILE A 824 6.15 39.27 34.94
N GLY A 825 6.71 40.48 34.90
CA GLY A 825 5.94 41.72 35.03
C GLY A 825 6.66 42.84 35.79
N GLU A 826 5.94 43.93 36.04
CA GLU A 826 6.43 45.05 36.84
C GLU A 826 6.18 44.85 38.33
N HIS A 827 7.21 45.07 39.14
CA HIS A 827 7.19 44.91 40.58
C HIS A 827 7.70 46.19 41.24
N ILE A 828 6.91 46.82 42.11
CA ILE A 828 7.25 48.13 42.70
C ILE A 828 7.90 47.93 44.08
N TYR A 829 9.01 48.62 44.32
CA TYR A 829 9.77 48.54 45.57
C TYR A 829 10.20 49.94 46.06
N ASN A 830 10.57 50.02 47.35
CA ASN A 830 11.21 51.21 47.91
C ASN A 830 12.69 51.28 47.50
N SER A 831 13.21 52.50 47.26
CA SER A 831 14.64 52.70 46.98
C SER A 831 15.50 52.17 48.15
N GLY A 832 16.38 51.21 47.85
CA GLY A 832 17.24 50.48 48.80
C GLY A 832 16.84 49.03 49.07
N ALA A 833 15.68 48.55 48.57
CA ALA A 833 15.21 47.18 48.80
C ALA A 833 16.14 46.12 48.19
N VAL A 834 16.33 44.98 48.86
CA VAL A 834 17.09 43.82 48.35
C VAL A 834 16.11 42.70 48.00
N VAL A 835 16.07 42.29 46.74
CA VAL A 835 15.10 41.33 46.18
C VAL A 835 15.83 40.08 45.71
N LYS A 836 15.33 38.89 46.06
CA LYS A 836 15.83 37.60 45.56
C LYS A 836 15.00 37.15 44.36
N ILE A 837 15.64 36.97 43.22
CA ILE A 837 15.05 36.42 42.00
C ILE A 837 15.62 35.02 41.83
N SER A 838 14.76 34.03 41.57
CA SER A 838 15.16 32.66 41.22
C SER A 838 14.42 32.16 39.99
N ALA A 839 15.10 31.35 39.19
CA ALA A 839 14.63 30.83 37.92
C ALA A 839 14.60 29.30 37.93
N GLN A 840 13.54 28.71 37.38
CA GLN A 840 13.40 27.27 37.20
C GLN A 840 13.13 26.96 35.73
N ALA A 841 13.99 26.17 35.10
CA ALA A 841 13.81 25.79 33.69
C ALA A 841 12.78 24.66 33.55
N ASP A 842 12.04 24.66 32.43
CA ASP A 842 11.13 23.58 32.06
C ASP A 842 11.88 22.33 31.55
N ASN A 843 11.16 21.21 31.40
CA ASN A 843 11.75 19.99 30.83
C ASN A 843 12.37 20.26 29.46
N HIS A 844 13.61 19.79 29.28
CA HIS A 844 14.46 20.04 28.11
C HIS A 844 14.93 21.50 27.92
N TRP A 845 14.87 22.35 28.94
CA TRP A 845 15.46 23.69 28.97
C TRP A 845 16.46 23.82 30.13
N THR A 846 17.41 24.75 30.01
CA THR A 846 18.38 25.08 31.06
C THR A 846 18.40 26.59 31.27
N PHE A 847 18.42 27.01 32.53
CA PHE A 847 18.65 28.41 32.88
C PHE A 847 20.06 28.84 32.48
N SER A 848 20.19 29.97 31.79
CA SER A 848 21.48 30.46 31.29
C SER A 848 22.04 31.61 32.11
N LYS A 849 21.24 32.65 32.39
CA LYS A 849 21.68 33.87 33.06
C LYS A 849 20.54 34.83 33.37
N PHE A 850 20.78 35.73 34.30
CA PHE A 850 20.07 37.00 34.44
C PHE A 850 20.87 38.13 33.79
N GLU A 851 20.19 39.03 33.09
CA GLU A 851 20.80 40.15 32.37
C GLU A 851 20.06 41.45 32.64
N GLU A 852 20.80 42.55 32.74
CA GLU A 852 20.25 43.90 32.80
C GLU A 852 21.04 44.81 31.87
N ASN A 853 20.35 45.60 31.04
CA ASN A 853 20.97 46.54 30.09
C ASN A 853 22.08 45.89 29.25
N SER A 854 21.83 44.70 28.74
CA SER A 854 22.77 43.89 27.97
C SER A 854 24.04 43.43 28.73
N THR A 855 24.02 43.49 30.06
CA THR A 855 25.13 43.07 30.94
C THR A 855 24.70 41.92 31.83
N VAL A 856 25.47 40.82 31.81
CA VAL A 856 25.18 39.64 32.65
C VAL A 856 25.38 39.99 34.12
N ILE A 857 24.32 39.84 34.93
CA ILE A 857 24.35 40.16 36.36
C ILE A 857 24.45 38.90 37.24
N SER A 858 24.03 37.74 36.74
CA SER A 858 24.26 36.44 37.38
C SER A 858 24.15 35.31 36.35
N THR A 859 24.94 34.26 36.55
CA THR A 859 24.81 32.98 35.83
C THR A 859 24.24 31.87 36.71
N GLU A 860 24.12 32.12 38.02
CA GLU A 860 23.41 31.24 38.94
C GLU A 860 21.90 31.45 38.77
N ASP A 861 21.14 30.39 38.94
CA ASP A 861 19.66 30.37 38.85
C ASP A 861 18.99 31.16 39.98
N GLU A 862 19.75 31.72 40.92
CA GLU A 862 19.31 32.68 41.92
C GLU A 862 20.22 33.92 42.00
N VAL A 863 19.64 35.10 42.20
CA VAL A 863 20.38 36.36 42.38
C VAL A 863 19.70 37.31 43.38
N LEU A 864 20.51 38.03 44.16
CA LEU A 864 20.06 39.11 45.05
C LEU A 864 20.33 40.48 44.40
N ILE A 865 19.30 41.32 44.31
CA ILE A 865 19.31 42.61 43.61
C ILE A 865 18.93 43.72 44.58
N THR A 866 19.81 44.69 44.78
CA THR A 866 19.46 45.93 45.48
C THR A 866 18.89 46.95 44.50
N LEU A 867 17.69 47.47 44.79
CA LEU A 867 16.93 48.40 43.97
C LEU A 867 17.03 49.82 44.53
N THR A 868 18.07 50.57 44.17
CA THR A 868 18.21 52.00 44.50
C THR A 868 17.60 52.93 43.45
N SER A 869 17.34 52.40 42.24
CA SER A 869 16.61 53.01 41.13
C SER A 869 15.80 51.92 40.42
N SER A 870 14.91 52.28 39.49
CA SER A 870 14.18 51.29 38.67
C SER A 870 15.15 50.46 37.83
N ARG A 871 14.87 49.16 37.70
CA ARG A 871 15.72 48.14 37.06
C ARG A 871 14.87 47.25 36.16
N ARG A 872 15.46 46.74 35.08
CA ARG A 872 14.83 45.74 34.21
C ARG A 872 15.77 44.56 34.08
N ILE A 873 15.30 43.39 34.48
CA ILE A 873 16.09 42.16 34.50
C ILE A 873 15.39 41.11 33.65
N ILE A 874 16.13 40.52 32.73
CA ILE A 874 15.67 39.47 31.83
C ILE A 874 16.35 38.16 32.24
N ALA A 875 15.56 37.12 32.47
CA ALA A 875 16.04 35.76 32.67
C ALA A 875 16.09 35.01 31.34
N PHE A 876 17.24 34.45 31.00
CA PHE A 876 17.42 33.71 29.75
C PHE A 876 17.42 32.22 30.03
N PHE A 877 16.50 31.50 29.39
CA PHE A 877 16.48 30.05 29.32
C PHE A 877 16.85 29.63 27.91
N LYS A 878 17.71 28.63 27.81
CA LYS A 878 18.10 28.05 26.52
C LYS A 878 17.59 26.62 26.42
N PRO A 879 17.12 26.16 25.25
CA PRO A 879 16.79 24.76 25.08
C PRO A 879 18.03 23.91 25.34
N ASN A 880 17.83 22.71 25.91
CA ASN A 880 18.89 21.72 26.02
C ASN A 880 19.33 21.31 24.61
N GLU A 881 20.64 21.16 24.45
CA GLU A 881 21.24 20.67 23.23
C GLU A 881 21.52 19.17 23.38
N TYR A 882 21.09 18.40 22.39
CA TYR A 882 21.34 16.98 22.30
C TYR A 882 22.19 16.68 21.07
N GLU A 883 23.16 15.80 21.26
CA GLU A 883 24.07 15.37 20.20
C GLU A 883 23.45 14.23 19.41
N LEU A 884 23.29 14.46 18.10
CA LEU A 884 22.94 13.43 17.14
C LEU A 884 24.18 13.03 16.35
N ILE A 885 24.57 11.77 16.51
CA ILE A 885 25.67 11.16 15.75
C ILE A 885 25.07 10.20 14.74
N LEU A 886 25.38 10.41 13.46
CA LEU A 886 25.03 9.46 12.41
C LEU A 886 26.25 8.61 12.07
N THR A 887 26.04 7.32 11.90
CA THR A 887 27.05 6.36 11.47
C THR A 887 26.54 5.53 10.31
N SER A 888 27.42 4.79 9.65
CA SER A 888 27.06 3.83 8.61
C SER A 888 27.43 2.40 9.02
N ASN A 889 26.74 1.43 8.45
CA ASN A 889 27.11 0.02 8.48
C ASN A 889 26.93 -0.57 7.07
N PRO A 890 28.00 -1.00 6.37
CA PRO A 890 29.40 -1.02 6.82
C PRO A 890 29.98 0.36 7.18
N GLU A 891 31.04 0.40 7.99
CA GLU A 891 31.71 1.66 8.36
C GLU A 891 32.17 2.43 7.11
N ASP A 892 32.16 3.75 7.18
CA ASP A 892 32.55 4.67 6.11
C ASP A 892 31.77 4.52 4.77
N THR A 893 30.56 3.98 4.82
CA THR A 893 29.69 3.77 3.65
C THR A 893 28.61 4.85 3.56
N GLY A 894 28.61 5.58 2.44
CA GLY A 894 27.68 6.69 2.22
C GLY A 894 28.04 7.92 3.04
N ILE A 895 27.38 9.05 2.75
CA ILE A 895 27.56 10.31 3.47
C ILE A 895 26.26 10.61 4.17
N GLN A 896 26.26 10.50 5.50
CA GLN A 896 25.11 10.84 6.32
C GLN A 896 25.09 12.35 6.56
N THR A 897 23.90 12.93 6.46
CA THR A 897 23.62 14.34 6.69
C THR A 897 22.54 14.45 7.76
N GLY A 898 22.74 15.39 8.68
CA GLY A 898 21.87 15.55 9.85
C GLY A 898 22.56 15.32 11.19
N SER A 899 23.84 14.94 11.26
CA SER A 899 24.59 14.98 12.53
C SER A 899 24.76 16.42 13.02
N GLY A 900 24.75 16.59 14.34
CA GLY A 900 24.93 17.91 14.94
C GLY A 900 24.40 17.99 16.37
N LEU A 901 24.55 19.17 16.95
CA LEU A 901 23.87 19.56 18.18
C LEU A 901 22.55 20.21 17.81
N TYR A 902 21.46 19.69 18.35
CA TYR A 902 20.12 20.18 18.10
C TYR A 902 19.44 20.53 19.40
N HIS A 903 18.60 21.56 19.34
CA HIS A 903 17.70 21.83 20.44
C HIS A 903 16.66 20.72 20.55
N ALA A 904 16.23 20.43 21.78
CA ALA A 904 15.18 19.48 22.04
C ALA A 904 13.94 19.70 21.15
N TRP A 905 13.43 18.61 20.57
CA TRP A 905 12.28 18.55 19.66
C TRP A 905 12.42 19.33 18.35
N GLN A 906 13.61 19.84 18.05
CA GLN A 906 13.90 20.40 16.73
C GLN A 906 13.79 19.27 15.69
N PRO A 907 12.95 19.44 14.65
CA PRO A 907 12.89 18.46 13.57
C PRO A 907 14.19 18.49 12.77
N VAL A 908 14.81 17.32 12.63
CA VAL A 908 16.03 17.14 11.85
C VAL A 908 15.74 16.23 10.68
N TYR A 909 16.13 16.65 9.48
CA TYR A 909 16.08 15.82 8.29
C TYR A 909 17.33 14.96 8.23
N LEU A 910 17.16 13.66 8.44
CA LEU A 910 18.22 12.67 8.27
C LEU A 910 18.17 12.17 6.84
N ASN A 911 19.32 12.23 6.18
CA ASN A 911 19.48 11.73 4.83
C ASN A 911 20.86 11.10 4.68
N THR A 912 20.99 10.13 3.79
CA THR A 912 22.28 9.53 3.44
C THR A 912 22.43 9.45 1.95
N THR A 913 23.64 9.68 1.44
CA THR A 913 23.95 9.35 0.04
C THR A 913 24.17 7.85 -0.08
N VAL A 914 23.64 7.25 -1.14
CA VAL A 914 23.96 5.88 -1.50
C VAL A 914 25.23 5.92 -2.35
N PRO A 915 26.36 5.37 -1.87
CA PRO A 915 27.59 5.34 -2.66
C PRO A 915 27.45 4.35 -3.82
N LEU A 916 28.24 4.55 -4.88
CA LEU A 916 28.23 3.67 -6.05
C LEU A 916 28.54 2.23 -5.64
N GLY A 917 27.67 1.29 -6.01
CA GLY A 917 27.83 -0.14 -5.72
C GLY A 917 27.27 -0.62 -4.39
N TYR A 918 26.48 0.22 -3.71
CA TYR A 918 25.74 -0.16 -2.52
C TYR A 918 24.25 0.16 -2.69
N ASP A 919 23.42 -0.57 -1.96
CA ASP A 919 22.00 -0.31 -1.79
C ASP A 919 21.72 0.09 -0.34
N PHE A 920 20.91 1.14 -0.14
CA PHE A 920 20.43 1.52 1.19
C PHE A 920 19.30 0.61 1.64
N LEU A 921 19.38 0.13 2.88
CA LEU A 921 18.38 -0.78 3.46
C LEU A 921 17.43 -0.05 4.41
N TYR A 922 17.98 0.54 5.47
CA TYR A 922 17.21 1.19 6.53
C TYR A 922 18.12 2.00 7.48
N TRP A 923 17.49 2.87 8.26
CA TRP A 923 18.06 3.51 9.44
C TRP A 923 17.67 2.73 10.70
N ARG A 924 18.61 2.57 11.62
CA ARG A 924 18.36 1.96 12.94
C ARG A 924 18.92 2.80 14.08
N ASP A 925 18.22 2.76 15.20
CA ASP A 925 18.71 3.18 16.52
C ASP A 925 18.92 1.92 17.35
N GLU A 926 20.16 1.63 17.72
CA GLU A 926 20.58 0.34 18.30
C GLU A 926 20.12 -0.88 17.48
N GLU A 927 19.21 -1.70 18.00
CA GLU A 927 18.64 -2.87 17.31
C GLU A 927 17.29 -2.57 16.62
N LYS A 928 16.74 -1.37 16.81
CA LYS A 928 15.41 -1.00 16.31
C LYS A 928 15.50 -0.28 14.97
N ILE A 929 14.81 -0.81 13.97
CA ILE A 929 14.61 -0.11 12.69
C ILE A 929 13.67 1.08 12.93
N ILE A 930 14.14 2.27 12.58
CA ILE A 930 13.38 3.52 12.77
C ILE A 930 12.83 4.08 11.45
N SER A 931 13.44 3.73 10.31
CA SER A 931 12.95 4.14 8.99
C SER A 931 13.54 3.27 7.88
N THR A 932 12.74 2.90 6.89
CA THR A 932 13.20 2.28 5.62
C THR A 932 13.36 3.30 4.50
N LYS A 933 13.07 4.58 4.77
CA LYS A 933 13.24 5.68 3.80
C LYS A 933 14.65 6.23 3.89
N GLN A 934 15.32 6.38 2.75
CA GLN A 934 16.67 6.97 2.67
C GLN A 934 16.75 8.37 3.31
N SER A 935 15.68 9.16 3.19
CA SER A 935 15.51 10.46 3.84
C SER A 935 14.21 10.51 4.64
N PHE A 936 14.28 10.99 5.89
CA PHE A 936 13.10 11.18 6.76
C PHE A 936 13.34 12.24 7.84
N GLU A 937 12.25 12.74 8.44
CA GLU A 937 12.27 13.71 9.53
C GLU A 937 12.27 12.99 10.89
N TRP A 938 13.09 13.47 11.82
CA TRP A 938 13.25 12.88 13.15
C TRP A 938 13.33 13.97 14.24
N GLY A 939 12.62 13.76 15.36
CA GLY A 939 12.66 14.67 16.52
C GLY A 939 13.72 14.23 17.53
N ILE A 940 14.56 15.16 17.99
CA ILE A 940 15.64 14.87 18.95
C ILE A 940 15.21 15.23 20.37
N ASP A 941 15.09 14.25 21.25
CA ASP A 941 14.71 14.43 22.66
C ASP A 941 15.80 13.96 23.65
N LYS A 942 16.85 13.31 23.14
CA LYS A 942 18.03 12.82 23.85
C LYS A 942 19.22 12.68 22.90
N ASN A 943 20.42 12.48 23.47
CA ASN A 943 21.59 12.09 22.68
C ASN A 943 21.31 10.75 21.99
N SER A 944 21.52 10.69 20.67
CA SER A 944 21.15 9.55 19.84
C SER A 944 22.28 9.18 18.88
N ARG A 945 22.44 7.88 18.62
CA ARG A 945 23.38 7.35 17.61
C ARG A 945 22.62 6.50 16.61
N ILE A 946 22.38 7.07 15.43
CA ILE A 946 21.57 6.43 14.39
C ILE A 946 22.50 5.90 13.29
N THR A 947 22.30 4.65 12.88
CA THR A 947 23.11 3.98 11.86
C THR A 947 22.33 3.81 10.55
N ALA A 948 22.87 4.27 9.43
CA ALA A 948 22.42 3.92 8.08
C ALA A 948 23.01 2.57 7.67
N CYS A 949 22.17 1.61 7.31
CA CYS A 949 22.60 0.27 6.90
C CYS A 949 22.56 0.13 5.37
N PHE A 950 23.62 -0.44 4.81
CA PHE A 950 23.80 -0.69 3.38
C PHE A 950 24.17 -2.15 3.11
N ALA A 951 23.91 -2.60 1.89
CA ALA A 951 24.45 -3.84 1.33
C ALA A 951 25.19 -3.55 0.03
N LEU A 952 26.17 -4.38 -0.36
CA LEU A 952 26.77 -4.30 -1.69
C LEU A 952 25.69 -4.60 -2.74
N SER A 953 25.64 -3.77 -3.78
CA SER A 953 24.82 -4.07 -4.95
C SER A 953 25.34 -5.31 -5.63
N GLN A 954 24.43 -6.16 -6.08
CA GLN A 954 24.75 -7.42 -6.71
C GLN A 954 24.45 -7.37 -8.20
N TYR A 955 25.39 -7.86 -9.01
CA TYR A 955 25.29 -7.86 -10.46
C TYR A 955 25.45 -9.27 -11.03
N SER A 956 24.74 -9.55 -12.12
CA SER A 956 24.71 -10.86 -12.75
C SER A 956 25.80 -10.98 -13.81
N ILE A 957 26.64 -12.02 -13.67
CA ILE A 957 27.62 -12.41 -14.69
C ILE A 957 27.09 -13.62 -15.44
N ARG A 958 26.82 -13.45 -16.73
CA ARG A 958 26.37 -14.52 -17.61
C ARG A 958 27.45 -14.83 -18.64
N LEU A 959 27.68 -16.12 -18.87
CA LEU A 959 28.72 -16.62 -19.74
C LEU A 959 28.10 -17.56 -20.77
N PHE A 960 28.53 -17.44 -22.01
CA PHE A 960 28.05 -18.28 -23.11
C PHE A 960 29.23 -18.89 -23.86
N ALA A 961 29.05 -20.09 -24.40
CA ALA A 961 29.95 -20.68 -25.37
C ALA A 961 29.35 -20.51 -26.78
N SER A 962 30.16 -20.11 -27.76
CA SER A 962 29.73 -19.92 -29.15
C SER A 962 30.69 -20.61 -30.13
N PRO A 963 30.23 -21.62 -30.89
CA PRO A 963 28.94 -22.30 -30.72
C PRO A 963 28.86 -23.04 -29.37
N ALA A 964 27.65 -23.29 -28.88
CA ALA A 964 27.44 -23.88 -27.55
C ALA A 964 28.05 -25.30 -27.42
N GLU A 965 28.09 -26.08 -28.52
CA GLU A 965 28.75 -27.39 -28.48
C GLU A 965 30.28 -27.29 -28.42
N GLY A 966 30.84 -26.09 -28.66
CA GLY A 966 32.27 -25.85 -28.76
C GLY A 966 33.04 -25.92 -27.44
N GLY A 967 32.37 -25.71 -26.30
CA GLY A 967 33.02 -25.80 -24.99
C GLY A 967 32.11 -25.42 -23.83
N ASN A 968 32.60 -25.62 -22.62
CA ASN A 968 31.94 -25.21 -21.38
C ASN A 968 32.57 -23.93 -20.84
N VAL A 969 31.75 -23.11 -20.18
CA VAL A 969 32.17 -21.85 -19.57
C VAL A 969 31.83 -21.81 -18.08
N PHE A 970 32.71 -21.21 -17.30
CA PHE A 970 32.64 -21.24 -15.84
C PHE A 970 32.95 -19.87 -15.25
N GLY A 971 32.29 -19.53 -14.13
CA GLY A 971 32.45 -18.25 -13.43
C GLY A 971 31.22 -17.35 -13.44
N SER A 972 30.08 -17.83 -13.95
CA SER A 972 28.79 -17.13 -13.93
C SER A 972 28.17 -17.02 -12.52
N GLY A 973 27.11 -16.23 -12.43
CA GLY A 973 26.29 -16.06 -11.23
C GLY A 973 26.25 -14.62 -10.73
N THR A 974 25.53 -14.42 -9.63
CA THR A 974 25.42 -13.13 -8.95
C THR A 974 26.68 -12.84 -8.15
N LYS A 975 27.28 -11.67 -8.37
CA LYS A 975 28.53 -11.24 -7.76
C LYS A 975 28.37 -9.85 -7.16
N ASP A 976 28.99 -9.64 -6.00
CA ASP A 976 28.96 -8.33 -5.36
C ASP A 976 29.76 -7.32 -6.18
N TYR A 977 29.29 -6.08 -6.24
CA TYR A 977 29.99 -4.97 -6.86
C TYR A 977 31.43 -4.84 -6.35
N GLY A 978 32.37 -4.60 -7.26
CA GLY A 978 33.80 -4.45 -6.97
C GLY A 978 34.55 -5.77 -6.77
N SER A 979 33.86 -6.93 -6.74
CA SER A 979 34.54 -8.22 -6.68
C SER A 979 35.31 -8.52 -7.97
N GLU A 980 36.47 -9.17 -7.83
CA GLU A 980 37.24 -9.68 -8.98
C GLU A 980 36.73 -11.08 -9.33
N VAL A 981 36.29 -11.24 -10.57
CA VAL A 981 35.75 -12.49 -11.10
C VAL A 981 36.69 -13.00 -12.18
N ILE A 982 37.07 -14.26 -12.07
CA ILE A 982 37.80 -14.99 -13.10
C ILE A 982 36.81 -15.91 -13.79
N ILE A 983 36.66 -15.72 -15.09
CA ILE A 983 35.88 -16.60 -15.96
C ILE A 983 36.84 -17.46 -16.78
N TYR A 984 36.46 -18.70 -17.06
CA TYR A 984 37.29 -19.58 -17.88
C TYR A 984 36.47 -20.51 -18.76
N ALA A 985 37.06 -20.87 -19.89
CA ALA A 985 36.47 -21.67 -20.95
C ALA A 985 37.26 -22.96 -21.15
N GLU A 986 36.55 -24.07 -21.33
CA GLU A 986 37.12 -25.37 -21.64
C GLU A 986 36.50 -25.90 -22.93
N ALA A 987 37.32 -26.07 -23.98
CA ALA A 987 36.84 -26.57 -25.26
C ALA A 987 36.43 -28.04 -25.18
N ASN A 988 35.30 -28.39 -25.80
CA ASN A 988 34.84 -29.77 -25.92
C ASN A 988 35.67 -30.52 -26.98
N GLU A 989 35.59 -31.86 -26.97
CA GLU A 989 36.35 -32.70 -27.90
C GLU A 989 36.07 -32.32 -29.36
N GLY A 990 37.13 -32.00 -30.12
CA GLY A 990 37.01 -31.53 -31.50
C GLY A 990 36.96 -30.03 -31.71
N TRP A 991 37.08 -29.25 -30.64
CA TRP A 991 37.02 -27.80 -30.68
C TRP A 991 38.25 -27.17 -30.06
N SER A 992 38.58 -25.96 -30.50
CA SER A 992 39.59 -25.10 -29.87
C SER A 992 38.94 -23.83 -29.38
N PHE A 993 39.29 -23.39 -28.17
CA PHE A 993 38.94 -22.06 -27.71
C PHE A 993 39.74 -21.02 -28.51
N LEU A 994 39.07 -19.94 -28.93
CA LEU A 994 39.68 -18.84 -29.65
C LEU A 994 39.86 -17.61 -28.76
N HIS A 995 38.77 -17.07 -28.21
CA HIS A 995 38.81 -15.85 -27.40
C HIS A 995 37.51 -15.61 -26.63
N TRP A 996 37.57 -14.73 -25.63
CA TRP A 996 36.41 -14.16 -24.94
C TRP A 996 35.97 -12.86 -25.60
N MET A 997 34.66 -12.63 -25.71
CA MET A 997 34.06 -11.40 -26.24
C MET A 997 33.10 -10.73 -25.25
N ASP A 998 33.03 -9.40 -25.30
CA ASP A 998 31.93 -8.56 -24.78
C ASP A 998 31.26 -7.85 -25.96
N GLY A 999 30.04 -8.28 -26.30
CA GLY A 999 29.38 -7.86 -27.53
C GLY A 999 30.20 -8.18 -28.78
N SER A 1000 30.71 -7.14 -29.46
CA SER A 1000 31.55 -7.25 -30.66
C SER A 1000 33.06 -7.09 -30.40
N THR A 1001 33.45 -6.87 -29.13
CA THR A 1001 34.84 -6.61 -28.76
C THR A 1001 35.50 -7.88 -28.24
N ILE A 1002 36.67 -8.23 -28.80
CA ILE A 1002 37.51 -9.32 -28.28
C ILE A 1002 38.25 -8.82 -27.03
N LEU A 1003 38.11 -9.55 -25.93
CA LEU A 1003 38.71 -9.23 -24.63
C LEU A 1003 40.09 -9.86 -24.47
N THR A 1004 40.19 -11.16 -24.74
CA THR A 1004 41.42 -11.95 -24.59
C THR A 1004 41.35 -13.23 -25.42
N GLU A 1005 42.48 -13.68 -25.95
CA GLU A 1005 42.65 -14.99 -26.61
C GLU A 1005 43.04 -16.10 -25.62
N GLU A 1006 43.31 -15.74 -24.36
CA GLU A 1006 43.52 -16.70 -23.29
C GLU A 1006 42.17 -17.28 -22.84
N ASN A 1007 42.16 -18.58 -22.51
CA ASN A 1007 40.93 -19.26 -22.09
C ASN A 1007 40.41 -18.81 -20.71
N THR A 1008 41.14 -17.92 -20.02
CA THR A 1008 40.74 -17.30 -18.76
C THR A 1008 40.70 -15.78 -18.93
N TYR A 1009 39.75 -15.12 -18.29
CA TYR A 1009 39.63 -13.66 -18.27
C TYR A 1009 39.25 -13.18 -16.86
N SER A 1010 39.97 -12.17 -16.36
CA SER A 1010 39.72 -11.57 -15.06
C SER A 1010 39.20 -10.15 -15.23
N PHE A 1011 38.12 -9.81 -14.54
CA PHE A 1011 37.55 -8.46 -14.55
C PHE A 1011 36.93 -8.11 -13.20
N THR A 1012 36.69 -6.83 -12.98
CA THR A 1012 36.00 -6.31 -11.79
C THR A 1012 34.53 -6.08 -12.09
N VAL A 1013 33.66 -6.51 -11.19
CA VAL A 1013 32.20 -6.38 -11.36
C VAL A 1013 31.75 -4.94 -11.09
N ASP A 1014 31.27 -4.25 -12.12
CA ASP A 1014 30.74 -2.88 -12.03
C ASP A 1014 29.31 -2.72 -12.56
N SER A 1015 28.82 -3.71 -13.31
CA SER A 1015 27.48 -3.81 -13.87
C SER A 1015 27.15 -5.29 -14.15
N ASP A 1016 25.92 -5.58 -14.57
CA ASP A 1016 25.64 -6.86 -15.22
C ASP A 1016 26.58 -7.03 -16.43
N LYS A 1017 27.15 -8.22 -16.58
CA LYS A 1017 28.04 -8.55 -17.72
C LYS A 1017 27.58 -9.80 -18.42
N ILE A 1018 27.78 -9.79 -19.73
CA ILE A 1018 27.60 -10.96 -20.59
C ILE A 1018 28.89 -11.15 -21.37
N PHE A 1019 29.53 -12.30 -21.20
CA PHE A 1019 30.72 -12.66 -21.97
C PHE A 1019 30.51 -13.94 -22.77
N VAL A 1020 31.08 -13.99 -23.97
CA VAL A 1020 30.96 -15.13 -24.87
C VAL A 1020 32.35 -15.71 -25.13
N ALA A 1021 32.56 -16.98 -24.80
CA ALA A 1021 33.71 -17.77 -25.20
C ALA A 1021 33.48 -18.29 -26.61
N VAL A 1022 34.34 -17.89 -27.55
CA VAL A 1022 34.25 -18.32 -28.95
C VAL A 1022 35.15 -19.52 -29.17
N PHE A 1023 34.62 -20.52 -29.88
CA PHE A 1023 35.30 -21.77 -30.20
C PHE A 1023 35.25 -22.03 -31.72
N GLU A 1024 36.25 -22.74 -32.23
CA GLU A 1024 36.29 -23.21 -33.62
C GLU A 1024 36.44 -24.73 -33.69
N SER A 1025 35.84 -25.35 -34.70
CA SER A 1025 35.92 -26.80 -34.90
C SER A 1025 37.25 -27.18 -35.56
N LEU A 1026 37.92 -28.17 -34.98
CA LEU A 1026 39.15 -28.76 -35.53
C LEU A 1026 38.78 -29.66 -36.71
N THR A 1027 39.47 -29.51 -37.84
CA THR A 1027 39.21 -30.35 -39.03
C THR A 1027 39.90 -31.71 -38.92
N ASN A 1028 39.46 -32.71 -39.70
CA ASN A 1028 39.99 -34.09 -39.64
C ASN A 1028 41.52 -34.22 -39.90
N SER A 1029 42.21 -33.19 -40.43
CA SER A 1029 43.67 -33.15 -40.46
C SER A 1029 44.31 -32.71 -39.14
N ASP A 1030 43.58 -31.96 -38.30
CA ASP A 1030 44.04 -31.41 -37.02
C ASP A 1030 43.72 -32.33 -35.83
N TYR A 1031 42.71 -33.20 -35.97
CA TYR A 1031 42.32 -34.21 -34.97
C TYR A 1031 43.43 -35.21 -34.62
N THR A 1032 44.43 -35.40 -35.48
CA THR A 1032 45.56 -36.29 -35.18
C THR A 1032 46.67 -35.65 -34.35
N HIS A 1033 46.51 -34.38 -33.93
CA HIS A 1033 47.49 -33.68 -33.09
C HIS A 1033 46.96 -33.19 -31.72
N TYR A 1034 45.67 -33.36 -31.42
CA TYR A 1034 45.05 -32.89 -30.16
C TYR A 1034 44.23 -33.96 -29.42
N ALA A 1035 44.65 -35.23 -29.47
CA ALA A 1035 44.26 -36.17 -28.41
C ALA A 1035 44.99 -35.74 -27.13
N LYS A 1036 44.33 -34.92 -26.31
CA LYS A 1036 44.86 -34.45 -25.02
C LYS A 1036 45.09 -35.70 -24.15
N PRO A 1037 46.33 -35.99 -23.73
CA PRO A 1037 46.61 -37.23 -23.05
C PRO A 1037 46.06 -37.16 -21.60
N GLU A 1038 45.18 -38.10 -21.25
CA GLU A 1038 44.47 -38.08 -19.96
C GLU A 1038 45.37 -38.44 -18.77
N LEU A 1039 45.27 -37.65 -17.71
CA LEU A 1039 45.81 -37.99 -16.39
C LEU A 1039 44.90 -39.02 -15.70
N ASN A 1040 45.42 -40.22 -15.43
CA ASN A 1040 44.67 -41.27 -14.76
C ASN A 1040 45.25 -41.61 -13.39
N ILE A 1041 44.37 -41.70 -12.38
CA ILE A 1041 44.76 -42.07 -11.02
C ILE A 1041 43.92 -43.24 -10.54
N TYR A 1042 44.56 -44.29 -10.00
CA TYR A 1042 43.87 -45.48 -9.54
C TYR A 1042 44.68 -46.29 -8.51
N PRO A 1043 44.03 -47.08 -7.63
CA PRO A 1043 42.59 -47.07 -7.38
C PRO A 1043 42.15 -45.73 -6.77
N ASN A 1044 40.94 -45.27 -7.10
CA ASN A 1044 40.33 -44.09 -6.51
C ASN A 1044 38.84 -44.40 -6.27
N PRO A 1045 38.41 -44.73 -5.03
CA PRO A 1045 39.10 -44.45 -3.77
C PRO A 1045 40.40 -45.24 -3.52
N ALA A 1046 41.40 -44.56 -2.97
CA ALA A 1046 42.74 -45.07 -2.68
C ALA A 1046 42.91 -45.32 -1.17
N SER A 1047 43.70 -46.33 -0.79
CA SER A 1047 43.92 -46.67 0.63
C SER A 1047 45.33 -46.37 1.10
N ASN A 1048 46.34 -46.98 0.48
CA ASN A 1048 47.75 -46.83 0.85
C ASN A 1048 48.62 -46.33 -0.32
N ASN A 1049 48.35 -46.80 -1.52
CA ASN A 1049 49.11 -46.47 -2.71
C ASN A 1049 48.18 -45.94 -3.80
N LEU A 1050 48.66 -44.94 -4.53
CA LEU A 1050 47.97 -44.32 -5.65
C LEU A 1050 48.87 -44.40 -6.88
N HIS A 1051 48.43 -45.11 -7.91
CA HIS A 1051 49.05 -45.04 -9.23
C HIS A 1051 48.59 -43.79 -9.94
N VAL A 1052 49.53 -43.12 -10.58
CA VAL A 1052 49.34 -41.90 -11.34
C VAL A 1052 49.98 -42.10 -12.71
N ASP A 1053 49.14 -42.36 -13.70
CA ASP A 1053 49.51 -42.50 -15.09
C ASP A 1053 49.40 -41.14 -15.77
N MET A 1054 50.54 -40.68 -16.28
CA MET A 1054 50.70 -39.38 -16.92
C MET A 1054 51.11 -39.52 -18.38
N PRO A 1055 50.72 -38.54 -19.21
CA PRO A 1055 51.26 -38.38 -20.56
C PRO A 1055 52.79 -38.33 -20.58
N SER A 1056 53.39 -38.57 -21.74
CA SER A 1056 54.82 -38.36 -21.92
C SER A 1056 55.16 -36.88 -21.87
N ILE A 1057 55.84 -36.44 -20.80
CA ILE A 1057 56.19 -35.04 -20.55
C ILE A 1057 57.71 -34.93 -20.48
N ASN A 1058 58.31 -33.95 -21.16
CA ASN A 1058 59.74 -33.68 -21.09
C ASN A 1058 60.01 -32.62 -20.00
N GLY A 1059 60.81 -32.96 -18.99
CA GLY A 1059 61.28 -32.03 -17.97
C GLY A 1059 60.85 -32.39 -16.55
N ARG A 1060 60.92 -31.41 -15.65
CA ARG A 1060 60.55 -31.57 -14.24
C ARG A 1060 59.03 -31.55 -14.10
N VAL A 1061 58.51 -32.51 -13.35
CA VAL A 1061 57.09 -32.66 -13.02
C VAL A 1061 56.95 -32.65 -11.50
N ASP A 1062 56.18 -31.70 -10.97
CA ASP A 1062 55.88 -31.56 -9.54
C ASP A 1062 54.47 -32.09 -9.26
N ILE A 1063 54.35 -33.11 -8.42
CA ILE A 1063 53.10 -33.72 -7.99
C ILE A 1063 52.79 -33.28 -6.56
N LYS A 1064 51.66 -32.60 -6.37
CA LYS A 1064 51.21 -32.05 -5.09
C LYS A 1064 49.82 -32.57 -4.74
N ILE A 1065 49.54 -32.87 -3.48
CA ILE A 1065 48.18 -33.19 -3.00
C ILE A 1065 47.77 -32.12 -1.99
N PHE A 1066 46.56 -31.60 -2.15
CA PHE A 1066 45.97 -30.55 -1.34
C PHE A 1066 44.79 -31.07 -0.53
N ASN A 1067 44.64 -30.59 0.70
CA ASN A 1067 43.37 -30.72 1.42
C ASN A 1067 42.30 -29.76 0.84
N LEU A 1068 41.04 -29.92 1.25
CA LEU A 1068 39.94 -29.05 0.77
C LEU A 1068 40.08 -27.56 1.17
N GLY A 1069 40.91 -27.25 2.15
CA GLY A 1069 41.27 -25.87 2.53
C GLY A 1069 42.39 -25.27 1.67
N GLY A 1070 42.90 -25.99 0.66
CA GLY A 1070 43.94 -25.52 -0.25
C GLY A 1070 45.38 -25.64 0.24
N GLN A 1071 45.62 -26.30 1.38
CA GLN A 1071 46.98 -26.52 1.90
C GLN A 1071 47.61 -27.77 1.27
N VAL A 1072 48.88 -27.69 0.86
CA VAL A 1072 49.66 -28.83 0.36
C VAL A 1072 49.96 -29.80 1.50
N VAL A 1073 49.48 -31.03 1.39
CA VAL A 1073 49.68 -32.11 2.37
C VAL A 1073 50.65 -33.19 1.89
N PHE A 1074 50.99 -33.20 0.59
CA PHE A 1074 52.01 -34.07 0.00
C PHE A 1074 52.63 -33.38 -1.22
N GLU A 1075 53.94 -33.51 -1.42
CA GLU A 1075 54.65 -32.99 -2.58
C GLU A 1075 55.82 -33.90 -2.96
N LYS A 1076 55.96 -34.19 -4.26
CA LYS A 1076 57.05 -34.96 -4.84
C LYS A 1076 57.39 -34.38 -6.22
N TYR A 1077 58.65 -34.42 -6.62
CA TYR A 1077 59.05 -34.12 -7.99
C TYR A 1077 59.65 -35.33 -8.68
N THR A 1078 59.48 -35.42 -9.99
CA THR A 1078 60.12 -36.42 -10.86
C THR A 1078 60.62 -35.75 -12.14
N ASN A 1079 61.64 -36.33 -12.78
CA ASN A 1079 62.17 -35.84 -14.06
C ASN A 1079 61.92 -36.90 -15.12
N ALA A 1080 61.17 -36.56 -16.15
CA ALA A 1080 60.84 -37.50 -17.22
C ALA A 1080 61.55 -37.13 -18.53
N GLY A 1081 62.13 -38.15 -19.16
CA GLY A 1081 62.88 -38.03 -20.40
C GLY A 1081 62.92 -39.36 -21.15
N GLN A 1082 61.79 -39.75 -21.76
CA GLN A 1082 61.69 -40.59 -22.97
C GLN A 1082 60.21 -40.81 -23.35
N GLN A 1083 59.92 -40.91 -24.66
CA GLN A 1083 58.57 -41.04 -25.22
C GLN A 1083 57.82 -42.31 -24.73
N GLY A 1084 56.63 -42.12 -24.17
CA GLY A 1084 55.74 -43.12 -23.57
C GLY A 1084 55.02 -42.63 -22.28
N LEU A 1085 53.89 -43.25 -21.92
CA LEU A 1085 53.15 -43.00 -20.66
C LEU A 1085 54.07 -43.20 -19.44
N ILE A 1086 54.08 -42.23 -18.52
CA ILE A 1086 54.84 -42.27 -17.27
C ILE A 1086 53.89 -42.71 -16.15
N SER A 1087 54.13 -43.89 -15.56
CA SER A 1087 53.35 -44.38 -14.42
C SER A 1087 54.18 -44.25 -13.15
N GLU A 1088 53.70 -43.42 -12.22
CA GLU A 1088 54.30 -43.24 -10.89
C GLU A 1088 53.39 -43.83 -9.82
N ASN A 1089 53.98 -44.54 -8.86
CA ASN A 1089 53.25 -45.02 -7.69
C ASN A 1089 53.60 -44.15 -6.49
N ILE A 1090 52.57 -43.62 -5.84
CA ILE A 1090 52.69 -42.68 -4.72
C ILE A 1090 52.15 -43.35 -3.46
N ASP A 1091 53.00 -43.44 -2.44
CA ASP A 1091 52.58 -43.84 -1.11
C ASP A 1091 51.86 -42.66 -0.44
N ILE A 1092 50.55 -42.80 -0.28
CA ILE A 1092 49.66 -41.83 0.35
C ILE A 1092 49.27 -42.25 1.77
N SER A 1093 50.00 -43.20 2.36
CA SER A 1093 49.65 -43.81 3.64
C SER A 1093 49.61 -42.86 4.83
N ILE A 1094 50.21 -41.68 4.69
CA ILE A 1094 50.25 -40.63 5.71
C ILE A 1094 48.99 -39.75 5.69
N LEU A 1095 48.19 -39.78 4.61
CA LEU A 1095 47.00 -38.95 4.49
C LEU A 1095 45.84 -39.57 5.30
N LEU A 1096 45.11 -38.73 6.04
CA LEU A 1096 43.91 -39.15 6.77
C LEU A 1096 42.76 -39.43 5.79
N PRO A 1097 41.79 -40.30 6.13
CA PRO A 1097 40.63 -40.53 5.27
C PRO A 1097 39.89 -39.22 4.97
N GLY A 1098 39.54 -39.00 3.70
CA GLY A 1098 38.95 -37.75 3.26
C GLY A 1098 39.10 -37.49 1.75
N ILE A 1099 38.58 -36.35 1.31
CA ILE A 1099 38.68 -35.90 -0.08
C ILE A 1099 39.85 -34.92 -0.20
N TYR A 1100 40.67 -35.14 -1.22
CA TYR A 1100 41.84 -34.33 -1.55
C TYR A 1100 41.84 -33.97 -3.04
N ILE A 1101 42.68 -33.02 -3.42
CA ILE A 1101 42.94 -32.69 -4.83
C ILE A 1101 44.40 -33.01 -5.11
N ILE A 1102 44.66 -33.92 -6.06
CA ILE A 1102 46.01 -34.10 -6.60
C ILE A 1102 46.19 -33.13 -7.76
N SER A 1103 47.32 -32.42 -7.77
CA SER A 1103 47.76 -31.53 -8.84
C SER A 1103 49.10 -31.99 -9.35
N ILE A 1104 49.27 -31.97 -10.67
CA ILE A 1104 50.51 -32.29 -11.34
C ILE A 1104 50.89 -31.07 -12.17
N GLU A 1105 51.99 -30.46 -11.80
CA GLU A 1105 52.50 -29.22 -12.36
C GLU A 1105 53.74 -29.51 -13.18
N THR A 1106 53.78 -28.98 -14.39
CA THR A 1106 54.96 -28.90 -15.22
C THR A 1106 55.23 -27.41 -15.48
N ASN A 1107 56.35 -27.09 -16.12
CA ASN A 1107 56.67 -25.69 -16.44
C ASN A 1107 55.63 -25.01 -17.36
N ASN A 1108 54.84 -25.80 -18.11
CA ASN A 1108 53.92 -25.28 -19.13
C ASN A 1108 52.45 -25.68 -18.91
N GLU A 1109 52.18 -26.73 -18.13
CA GLU A 1109 50.85 -27.30 -17.98
C GLU A 1109 50.59 -27.78 -16.55
N LYS A 1110 49.33 -27.69 -16.10
CA LYS A 1110 48.90 -28.10 -14.77
C LYS A 1110 47.64 -28.95 -14.86
N PHE A 1111 47.69 -30.17 -14.35
CA PHE A 1111 46.58 -31.11 -14.30
C PHE A 1111 46.08 -31.26 -12.86
N ARG A 1112 44.76 -31.38 -12.64
CA ARG A 1112 44.19 -31.63 -11.31
C ARG A 1112 43.13 -32.72 -11.37
N LYS A 1113 43.07 -33.58 -10.34
CA LYS A 1113 42.06 -34.63 -10.21
C LYS A 1113 41.65 -34.82 -8.75
N LYS A 1114 40.39 -35.17 -8.52
CA LYS A 1114 39.88 -35.49 -7.18
C LYS A 1114 40.44 -36.84 -6.73
N LEU A 1115 41.05 -36.88 -5.54
CA LEU A 1115 41.51 -38.09 -4.87
C LEU A 1115 40.64 -38.35 -3.65
N ILE A 1116 40.08 -39.55 -3.53
CA ILE A 1116 39.36 -40.00 -2.34
C ILE A 1116 40.26 -40.97 -1.60
N VAL A 1117 40.60 -40.67 -0.35
CA VAL A 1117 41.32 -41.60 0.53
C VAL A 1117 40.31 -42.29 1.43
N SER A 1118 40.06 -43.57 1.19
CA SER A 1118 39.14 -44.39 1.98
C SER A 1118 39.93 -45.54 2.59
N ARG A 1119 40.23 -45.45 3.88
CA ARG A 1119 40.76 -46.57 4.66
C ARG A 1119 39.68 -47.14 5.55
#